data_AF-A0AAN6KVR9-F1
#
_entry.id   AF-A0AAN6KVR9-F1
#
_cell.length_a   1.000
_cell.length_b   1.000
_cell.length_c   1.000
_cell.angle_alpha   90.00
_cell.angle_beta   90.00
_cell.angle_gamma   90.00
#
_symmetry.space_group_name_H-M   'P 1'
#
loop_
_entity.id
_entity.type
_entity.pdbx_description
1 polymer ?
#
loop_
_entity_poly.entity_id
_entity_poly.type
_entity_poly.pdbx_seq_one_letter_code
_entity_poly.pdbx_strand_id
1 'polypeptide(L)'
;MKDQDWDLIMKVHVIGAYKCARAAWPYFRKQKYGRLISTASAAGLFGSCGQCNYSAAKLSQVGFTETLAKEGLKYNILCNVIAPIAASRMTATVMPPEVLDNLRPEWVVPLVAVLAHSSNESETGSIFEVGGGHMAKLRWERAKGALLRADDSFTPAALLKKWDGVSDFSEPEYPTGVADFMGLLEQAQKLPPNPPAENIQFNGKVALVTGGGAGLGRIYCLQFAKYGAKVVVNDLMDCDTVVGEIKKMGGEAVGVKASAEDGDAVVKAAIDAYGRIDIIVNNAGILRDKAFTNMEDKQFQQVLDVHLRGTYKVSKAAWPHMLKQKYGRIVNTTSTSGIYGNFGQANYAAAKCGILGFSRALAREGAKYNICVNTIAPNAGTNMTRSIMPEEMVQAFKPDYVGPAVLLLCSDKVPQPATGRLFEIGSGWVGETRWQRSGGAQFPIDVTLTPEAVKGVWEKVLDFDDGRADHPEDGTAGTEKIMANMENKANKKGGESKGKSDEGSEYLAAIETAKKAKAEGTDFAYDERDSILYNLGIGAKRTDLPLVYENSDSFHLLPTFGVIPTFNAVAPFSMSELVPNFSPMMLLHGEQYLEIRSFPIPTEALTTSYPKLVEVVDKGNAGIIVTGSTTVDKKTKRELFYNESTVFIRGAGGFGGAKKGSDRGAATRVYKMPSRTPDAVVEERTTEEQAAIYRLSGDRNPLHIDPEFSKVGGFATPILHGLCFFGFAGKAVVQTFGMFKSIKVRFAGVVLPGQTLVTEMWREGGVVVFQTRVKETGKLCIAGAGAELVGEAGRSKL
;
A
#
# COMPACT_ATOMS: atom_id res chain seq x y z
N MET A 1 -5.51 -7.23 19.33
CA MET A 1 -5.46 -5.98 20.12
C MET A 1 -6.31 -6.12 21.38
N LYS A 2 -5.74 -5.85 22.56
CA LYS A 2 -6.46 -5.83 23.85
C LYS A 2 -7.15 -4.47 24.03
N ASP A 3 -8.12 -4.39 24.95
CA ASP A 3 -8.82 -3.12 25.22
C ASP A 3 -7.87 -2.08 25.83
N GLN A 4 -6.91 -2.50 26.65
CA GLN A 4 -5.90 -1.59 27.19
C GLN A 4 -5.05 -0.93 26.09
N ASP A 5 -4.76 -1.65 24.99
CA ASP A 5 -3.99 -1.11 23.86
C ASP A 5 -4.79 -0.01 23.13
N TRP A 6 -6.11 -0.20 22.99
CA TRP A 6 -7.00 0.81 22.42
C TRP A 6 -7.09 2.04 23.32
N ASP A 7 -7.41 1.81 24.59
CA ASP A 7 -7.64 2.86 25.57
C ASP A 7 -6.38 3.72 25.79
N LEU A 8 -5.19 3.12 25.81
CA LEU A 8 -3.91 3.84 25.89
C LEU A 8 -3.70 4.78 24.70
N ILE A 9 -3.90 4.30 23.48
CA ILE A 9 -3.68 5.10 22.26
C ILE A 9 -4.70 6.25 22.18
N MET A 10 -5.97 6.01 22.52
CA MET A 10 -6.99 7.07 22.59
C MET A 10 -6.67 8.11 23.66
N LYS A 11 -6.25 7.66 24.86
CA LYS A 11 -5.88 8.54 25.96
C LYS A 11 -4.74 9.48 25.57
N VAL A 12 -3.71 8.95 24.91
CA VAL A 12 -2.53 9.75 24.52
C VAL A 12 -2.86 10.69 23.37
N HIS A 13 -3.38 10.15 22.26
CA HIS A 13 -3.45 10.90 21.02
C HIS A 13 -4.73 11.73 20.88
N VAL A 14 -5.87 11.27 21.40
CA VAL A 14 -7.15 11.99 21.27
C VAL A 14 -7.43 12.81 22.53
N ILE A 15 -7.48 12.17 23.70
CA ILE A 15 -7.80 12.85 24.95
C ILE A 15 -6.67 13.82 25.33
N GLY A 16 -5.41 13.44 25.15
CA GLY A 16 -4.26 14.33 25.38
C GLY A 16 -4.33 15.60 24.55
N ALA A 17 -4.55 15.47 23.22
CA ALA A 17 -4.69 16.61 22.32
C ALA A 17 -5.87 17.51 22.71
N TYR A 18 -7.03 16.92 23.02
CA TYR A 18 -8.20 17.63 23.52
C TYR A 18 -7.89 18.44 24.78
N LYS A 19 -7.26 17.82 25.79
CA LYS A 19 -6.94 18.46 27.07
C LYS A 19 -5.99 19.63 26.90
N CYS A 20 -4.93 19.47 26.09
CA CYS A 20 -3.99 20.54 25.78
C CYS A 20 -4.68 21.71 25.06
N ALA A 21 -5.46 21.41 24.01
CA ALA A 21 -6.20 22.42 23.26
C ALA A 21 -7.21 23.17 24.15
N ARG A 22 -7.96 22.43 24.98
CA ARG A 22 -8.93 23.00 25.91
C ARG A 22 -8.27 23.94 26.91
N ALA A 23 -7.12 23.57 27.45
CA ALA A 23 -6.38 24.41 28.41
C ALA A 23 -5.84 25.70 27.76
N ALA A 24 -5.38 25.63 26.51
CA ALA A 24 -4.90 26.79 25.76
C ALA A 24 -6.02 27.73 25.27
N TRP A 25 -7.21 27.18 25.00
CA TRP A 25 -8.29 27.90 24.32
C TRP A 25 -8.72 29.23 24.96
N PRO A 26 -8.90 29.34 26.29
CA PRO A 26 -9.28 30.61 26.92
C PRO A 26 -8.22 31.71 26.70
N TYR A 27 -6.94 31.35 26.71
CA TYR A 27 -5.83 32.27 26.48
C TYR A 27 -5.80 32.74 25.02
N PHE A 28 -5.91 31.81 24.08
CA PHE A 28 -5.99 32.12 22.65
C PHE A 28 -7.14 33.08 22.34
N ARG A 29 -8.34 32.83 22.91
CA ARG A 29 -9.50 33.71 22.75
C ARG A 29 -9.28 35.09 23.36
N LYS A 30 -8.71 35.16 24.57
CA LYS A 30 -8.45 36.42 25.28
C LYS A 30 -7.48 37.31 24.51
N GLN A 31 -6.40 36.72 23.99
CA GLN A 31 -5.37 37.47 23.27
C GLN A 31 -5.68 37.68 21.78
N LYS A 32 -6.81 37.11 21.28
CA LYS A 32 -7.21 37.14 19.86
C LYS A 32 -6.09 36.67 18.92
N TYR A 33 -5.38 35.62 19.34
CA TYR A 33 -4.34 34.99 18.55
C TYR A 33 -4.11 33.57 19.06
N GLY A 34 -4.10 32.60 18.15
CA GLY A 34 -3.71 31.23 18.47
C GLY A 34 -3.34 30.45 17.22
N ARG A 35 -2.41 29.52 17.35
CA ARG A 35 -2.08 28.56 16.28
C ARG A 35 -2.06 27.18 16.92
N LEU A 36 -2.84 26.27 16.35
CA LEU A 36 -2.95 24.89 16.82
C LEU A 36 -2.60 23.96 15.68
N ILE A 37 -1.65 23.06 15.90
CA ILE A 37 -1.23 22.09 14.90
C ILE A 37 -1.41 20.70 15.50
N SER A 38 -2.32 19.92 14.92
CA SER A 38 -2.56 18.54 15.33
C SER A 38 -1.75 17.58 14.46
N THR A 39 -1.21 16.54 15.07
CA THR A 39 -0.40 15.53 14.36
C THR A 39 -1.20 14.26 14.08
N ALA A 40 -1.69 14.14 12.86
CA ALA A 40 -2.24 12.91 12.29
C ALA A 40 -1.09 11.99 11.79
N SER A 41 -1.35 11.15 10.79
CA SER A 41 -0.35 10.30 10.11
C SER A 41 -0.95 9.67 8.86
N ALA A 42 -0.11 9.14 7.96
CA ALA A 42 -0.56 8.31 6.84
C ALA A 42 -1.44 7.13 7.29
N ALA A 43 -1.11 6.47 8.41
CA ALA A 43 -1.95 5.42 8.98
C ALA A 43 -3.34 5.93 9.38
N GLY A 44 -3.46 7.18 9.83
CA GLY A 44 -4.74 7.83 10.08
C GLY A 44 -5.51 8.12 8.80
N LEU A 45 -4.85 8.76 7.82
CA LEU A 45 -5.47 9.15 6.56
C LEU A 45 -5.95 7.96 5.73
N PHE A 46 -5.14 6.90 5.64
CA PHE A 46 -5.34 5.81 4.68
C PHE A 46 -5.61 4.43 5.32
N GLY A 47 -5.48 4.32 6.64
CA GLY A 47 -5.56 3.05 7.37
C GLY A 47 -4.28 2.21 7.23
N SER A 48 -3.92 1.48 8.29
CA SER A 48 -2.73 0.60 8.31
C SER A 48 -3.05 -0.72 9.01
N CYS A 49 -2.59 -1.83 8.44
CA CYS A 49 -2.81 -3.19 8.97
C CYS A 49 -2.11 -3.34 10.33
N GLY A 50 -2.82 -3.89 11.32
CA GLY A 50 -2.30 -4.07 12.69
C GLY A 50 -2.33 -2.79 13.53
N GLN A 51 -2.86 -1.69 13.01
CA GLN A 51 -2.83 -0.36 13.65
C GLN A 51 -4.21 0.29 13.77
N CYS A 52 -5.30 -0.49 13.89
CA CYS A 52 -6.67 0.05 13.98
C CYS A 52 -6.87 1.15 15.04
N ASN A 53 -6.31 1.00 16.25
CA ASN A 53 -6.37 2.03 17.30
C ASN A 53 -5.62 3.31 16.91
N TYR A 54 -4.43 3.18 16.33
CA TYR A 54 -3.60 4.31 15.93
C TYR A 54 -4.20 5.05 14.72
N SER A 55 -4.67 4.31 13.70
CA SER A 55 -5.41 4.87 12.56
C SER A 55 -6.64 5.66 13.02
N ALA A 56 -7.42 5.09 13.94
CA ALA A 56 -8.57 5.77 14.52
C ALA A 56 -8.17 7.07 15.24
N ALA A 57 -7.22 6.99 16.17
CA ALA A 57 -6.81 8.14 16.97
C ALA A 57 -6.20 9.27 16.13
N LYS A 58 -5.48 8.91 15.07
CA LYS A 58 -4.83 9.87 14.17
C LYS A 58 -5.81 10.53 13.23
N LEU A 59 -6.84 9.82 12.77
CA LEU A 59 -7.89 10.45 11.97
C LEU A 59 -8.87 11.27 12.83
N SER A 60 -9.07 10.92 14.11
CA SER A 60 -9.79 11.79 15.06
C SER A 60 -9.21 13.20 15.14
N GLN A 61 -7.90 13.37 14.91
CA GLN A 61 -7.27 14.69 14.89
C GLN A 61 -7.81 15.57 13.76
N VAL A 62 -8.22 15.00 12.62
CA VAL A 62 -8.72 15.76 11.47
C VAL A 62 -10.05 16.42 11.82
N GLY A 63 -11.09 15.64 12.12
CA GLY A 63 -12.40 16.20 12.47
C GLY A 63 -12.38 17.10 13.71
N PHE A 64 -11.53 16.78 14.70
CA PHE A 64 -11.31 17.67 15.86
C PHE A 64 -10.77 19.04 15.42
N THR A 65 -9.72 19.03 14.59
CA THR A 65 -9.01 20.25 14.20
C THR A 65 -9.82 21.11 13.24
N GLU A 66 -10.53 20.52 12.28
CA GLU A 66 -11.44 21.25 11.39
C GLU A 66 -12.58 21.93 12.17
N THR A 67 -13.08 21.27 13.21
CA THR A 67 -14.06 21.89 14.10
C THR A 67 -13.47 23.09 14.83
N LEU A 68 -12.28 22.93 15.43
CA LEU A 68 -11.60 24.01 16.13
C LEU A 68 -11.22 25.16 15.19
N ALA A 69 -10.86 24.87 13.94
CA ALA A 69 -10.64 25.88 12.90
C ALA A 69 -11.88 26.76 12.69
N LYS A 70 -13.06 26.14 12.60
CA LYS A 70 -14.35 26.85 12.48
C LYS A 70 -14.69 27.66 13.73
N GLU A 71 -14.48 27.10 14.92
CA GLU A 71 -14.76 27.81 16.18
C GLU A 71 -13.80 28.97 16.47
N GLY A 72 -12.54 28.79 16.09
CA GLY A 72 -11.41 29.65 16.38
C GLY A 72 -11.26 30.84 15.43
N LEU A 73 -11.77 30.73 14.20
CA LEU A 73 -11.54 31.70 13.13
C LEU A 73 -11.84 33.15 13.55
N LYS A 74 -13.00 33.40 14.18
CA LYS A 74 -13.39 34.75 14.65
C LYS A 74 -12.50 35.34 15.75
N TYR A 75 -11.65 34.51 16.35
CA TYR A 75 -10.68 34.90 17.38
C TYR A 75 -9.24 34.93 16.85
N ASN A 76 -9.04 34.83 15.52
CA ASN A 76 -7.72 34.66 14.90
C ASN A 76 -6.96 33.45 15.50
N ILE A 77 -7.69 32.36 15.70
CA ILE A 77 -7.15 31.07 16.09
C ILE A 77 -7.21 30.17 14.86
N LEU A 78 -6.05 29.89 14.26
CA LEU A 78 -5.95 29.02 13.09
C LEU A 78 -5.51 27.63 13.52
N CYS A 79 -6.18 26.60 13.03
CA CYS A 79 -5.96 25.22 13.44
C CYS A 79 -5.72 24.36 12.20
N ASN A 80 -4.60 23.64 12.13
CA ASN A 80 -4.24 22.82 10.96
C ASN A 80 -3.75 21.44 11.38
N VAL A 81 -3.76 20.50 10.44
CA VAL A 81 -3.32 19.12 10.64
C VAL A 81 -2.09 18.85 9.79
N ILE A 82 -1.10 18.18 10.38
CA ILE A 82 -0.01 17.57 9.63
C ILE A 82 -0.06 16.05 9.76
N ALA A 83 0.26 15.34 8.68
CA ALA A 83 0.43 13.90 8.59
C ALA A 83 1.89 13.62 8.23
N PRO A 84 2.81 13.69 9.22
CA PRO A 84 4.22 13.54 8.94
C PRO A 84 4.58 12.09 8.63
N ILE A 85 5.53 11.92 7.71
CA ILE A 85 6.29 10.69 7.52
C ILE A 85 7.70 10.98 7.99
N ALA A 86 8.04 10.45 9.16
CA ALA A 86 9.34 10.65 9.79
C ALA A 86 9.88 9.33 10.35
N ALA A 87 11.20 9.23 10.44
CA ALA A 87 11.88 8.19 11.17
C ALA A 87 11.43 8.23 12.64
N SER A 88 10.96 7.09 13.13
CA SER A 88 10.56 6.86 14.51
C SER A 88 11.15 5.52 14.93
N ARG A 89 11.21 5.25 16.25
CA ARG A 89 11.59 3.92 16.75
C ARG A 89 10.75 2.78 16.13
N MET A 90 9.53 3.08 15.68
CA MET A 90 8.63 2.12 15.05
C MET A 90 8.98 1.85 13.58
N THR A 91 9.29 2.90 12.80
CA THR A 91 9.68 2.76 11.38
C THR A 91 11.12 2.27 11.20
N ALA A 92 11.97 2.44 12.23
CA ALA A 92 13.36 1.98 12.22
C ALA A 92 13.54 0.45 12.14
N THR A 93 12.47 -0.32 12.38
CA THR A 93 12.48 -1.79 12.27
C THR A 93 12.01 -2.30 10.91
N VAL A 94 11.52 -1.40 10.05
CA VAL A 94 10.85 -1.75 8.78
C VAL A 94 11.52 -1.07 7.58
N MET A 95 12.12 0.10 7.76
CA MET A 95 12.77 0.87 6.70
C MET A 95 14.31 0.80 6.81
N PRO A 96 15.04 0.74 5.67
CA PRO A 96 16.50 0.80 5.68
C PRO A 96 17.04 2.08 6.35
N PRO A 97 18.21 2.04 7.01
CA PRO A 97 18.81 3.20 7.68
C PRO A 97 18.93 4.45 6.78
N GLU A 98 19.30 4.27 5.52
CA GLU A 98 19.40 5.35 4.52
C GLU A 98 18.06 6.06 4.23
N VAL A 99 16.93 5.35 4.35
CA VAL A 99 15.59 5.94 4.23
C VAL A 99 15.25 6.70 5.51
N LEU A 100 15.64 6.18 6.68
CA LEU A 100 15.42 6.83 7.96
C LEU A 100 16.21 8.15 8.10
N ASP A 101 17.45 8.18 7.60
CA ASP A 101 18.31 9.38 7.60
C ASP A 101 17.76 10.51 6.71
N ASN A 102 16.92 10.17 5.74
CA ASN A 102 16.21 11.14 4.91
C ASN A 102 14.80 11.46 5.42
N LEU A 103 14.31 10.77 6.45
CA LEU A 103 13.02 11.01 7.10
C LEU A 103 13.16 11.70 8.46
N ARG A 104 14.21 12.49 8.66
CA ARG A 104 14.44 13.17 9.95
C ARG A 104 13.36 14.23 10.25
N PRO A 105 13.07 14.52 11.53
CA PRO A 105 12.07 15.51 11.92
C PRO A 105 12.27 16.92 11.31
N GLU A 106 13.50 17.28 10.95
CA GLU A 106 13.87 18.56 10.32
C GLU A 106 13.15 18.79 8.98
N TRP A 107 12.65 17.74 8.32
CA TRP A 107 11.82 17.87 7.11
C TRP A 107 10.37 18.27 7.38
N VAL A 108 9.94 18.18 8.64
CA VAL A 108 8.57 18.51 9.08
C VAL A 108 8.51 19.89 9.74
N VAL A 109 9.54 20.22 10.53
CA VAL A 109 9.59 21.44 11.37
C VAL A 109 9.32 22.74 10.58
N PRO A 110 9.88 22.95 9.38
CA PRO A 110 9.65 24.18 8.61
C PRO A 110 8.19 24.43 8.24
N LEU A 111 7.43 23.40 7.86
CA LEU A 111 5.99 23.53 7.61
C LEU A 111 5.24 23.90 8.89
N VAL A 112 5.57 23.25 10.01
CA VAL A 112 4.99 23.56 11.32
C VAL A 112 5.26 25.01 11.69
N ALA A 113 6.47 25.51 11.45
CA ALA A 113 6.83 26.90 11.70
C ALA A 113 6.02 27.87 10.83
N VAL A 114 5.87 27.59 9.52
CA VAL A 114 5.04 28.42 8.61
C VAL A 114 3.59 28.47 9.09
N LEU A 115 3.00 27.33 9.47
CA LEU A 115 1.63 27.25 9.95
C LEU A 115 1.43 27.92 11.31
N ALA A 116 2.44 27.91 12.19
CA ALA A 116 2.41 28.50 13.53
C ALA A 116 2.83 29.98 13.58
N HIS A 117 3.43 30.50 12.52
CA HIS A 117 3.88 31.88 12.46
C HIS A 117 2.70 32.85 12.22
N SER A 118 2.87 34.11 12.62
CA SER A 118 1.85 35.15 12.46
C SER A 118 1.57 35.50 10.99
N SER A 119 2.53 35.22 10.09
CA SER A 119 2.37 35.38 8.64
C SER A 119 1.43 34.36 7.99
N ASN A 120 1.02 33.32 8.73
CA ASN A 120 -0.15 32.55 8.34
C ASN A 120 -1.40 33.33 8.76
N GLU A 121 -2.03 34.00 7.81
CA GLU A 121 -3.18 34.87 8.07
C GLU A 121 -4.52 34.19 7.77
N SER A 122 -4.52 33.12 6.98
CA SER A 122 -5.74 32.53 6.42
C SER A 122 -5.78 31.00 6.43
N GLU A 123 -4.62 30.32 6.44
CA GLU A 123 -4.59 28.86 6.34
C GLU A 123 -5.04 28.23 7.65
N THR A 124 -6.22 27.65 7.63
CA THR A 124 -6.88 26.97 8.75
C THR A 124 -7.75 25.83 8.24
N GLY A 125 -8.04 24.85 9.08
CA GLY A 125 -8.79 23.64 8.75
C GLY A 125 -8.10 22.75 7.71
N SER A 126 -6.83 23.01 7.39
CA SER A 126 -6.15 22.36 6.28
C SER A 126 -5.29 21.20 6.76
N ILE A 127 -5.11 20.23 5.86
CA ILE A 127 -4.42 18.97 6.12
C ILE A 127 -3.20 18.91 5.21
N PHE A 128 -2.03 18.63 5.78
CA PHE A 128 -0.79 18.55 5.02
C PHE A 128 -0.11 17.21 5.23
N GLU A 129 0.37 16.61 4.16
CA GLU A 129 1.34 15.52 4.21
C GLU A 129 2.75 16.12 4.05
N VAL A 130 3.70 15.59 4.82
CA VAL A 130 5.04 16.15 4.89
C VAL A 130 6.06 15.10 5.31
N GLY A 131 7.20 15.05 4.63
CA GLY A 131 8.31 14.17 4.98
C GLY A 131 9.34 14.12 3.86
N GLY A 132 10.60 13.83 4.18
CA GLY A 132 11.66 13.61 3.19
C GLY A 132 11.78 14.71 2.14
N GLY A 133 11.63 15.99 2.53
CA GLY A 133 11.67 17.14 1.64
C GLY A 133 10.46 17.32 0.73
N HIS A 134 9.40 16.51 0.83
CA HIS A 134 8.13 16.73 0.14
C HIS A 134 7.06 17.28 1.08
N MET A 135 6.24 18.19 0.56
CA MET A 135 5.09 18.80 1.25
C MET A 135 3.92 18.97 0.29
N ALA A 136 2.76 18.45 0.65
CA ALA A 136 1.54 18.60 -0.15
C ALA A 136 0.32 18.82 0.76
N LYS A 137 -0.69 19.53 0.24
CA LYS A 137 -1.97 19.72 0.91
C LYS A 137 -2.94 18.61 0.49
N LEU A 138 -3.77 18.18 1.42
CA LEU A 138 -4.91 17.30 1.15
C LEU A 138 -6.22 18.06 1.31
N ARG A 139 -7.20 17.70 0.49
CA ARG A 139 -8.60 18.09 0.63
C ARG A 139 -9.52 16.90 0.38
N TRP A 140 -10.74 17.01 0.86
CA TRP A 140 -11.79 16.07 0.50
C TRP A 140 -12.26 16.34 -0.93
N GLU A 141 -12.42 15.27 -1.69
CA GLU A 141 -13.03 15.28 -3.01
C GLU A 141 -14.28 14.39 -2.97
N ARG A 142 -15.43 14.95 -3.36
CA ARG A 142 -16.72 14.29 -3.36
C ARG A 142 -17.19 14.09 -4.80
N ALA A 143 -17.51 12.85 -5.13
CA ALA A 143 -18.06 12.49 -6.43
C ALA A 143 -19.40 13.21 -6.66
N LYS A 144 -19.76 13.39 -7.93
CA LYS A 144 -21.08 13.88 -8.36
C LYS A 144 -22.21 13.03 -7.78
N GLY A 145 -21.96 11.72 -7.67
CA GLY A 145 -22.84 10.75 -7.04
C GLY A 145 -24.04 10.33 -7.89
N ALA A 146 -24.63 9.19 -7.53
CA ALA A 146 -25.82 8.67 -8.17
C ALA A 146 -27.07 9.24 -7.51
N LEU A 147 -27.92 9.90 -8.29
CA LEU A 147 -29.23 10.37 -7.86
C LEU A 147 -30.34 9.45 -8.40
N LEU A 148 -31.17 8.94 -7.49
CA LEU A 148 -32.30 8.07 -7.78
C LEU A 148 -33.58 8.67 -7.21
N ARG A 149 -34.72 8.25 -7.74
CA ARG A 149 -36.04 8.67 -7.25
C ARG A 149 -36.19 8.28 -5.78
N ALA A 150 -36.43 9.25 -4.90
CA ALA A 150 -36.53 9.06 -3.45
C ALA A 150 -37.95 8.60 -3.03
N ASP A 151 -38.33 7.38 -3.41
CA ASP A 151 -39.57 6.72 -3.01
C ASP A 151 -39.36 5.21 -2.82
N ASP A 152 -40.44 4.43 -2.71
CA ASP A 152 -40.38 2.97 -2.49
C ASP A 152 -39.67 2.19 -3.60
N SER A 153 -39.49 2.79 -4.79
CA SER A 153 -38.69 2.19 -5.87
C SER A 153 -37.18 2.28 -5.60
N PHE A 154 -36.74 3.11 -4.64
CA PHE A 154 -35.33 3.19 -4.25
C PHE A 154 -34.94 1.96 -3.44
N THR A 155 -34.40 0.97 -4.13
CA THR A 155 -34.00 -0.32 -3.57
C THR A 155 -32.49 -0.52 -3.72
N PRO A 156 -31.87 -1.44 -2.93
CA PRO A 156 -30.46 -1.80 -3.11
C PRO A 156 -30.15 -2.22 -4.56
N ALA A 157 -31.08 -2.92 -5.20
CA ALA A 157 -30.94 -3.40 -6.57
C ALA A 157 -31.02 -2.27 -7.61
N ALA A 158 -31.91 -1.29 -7.39
CA ALA A 158 -31.97 -0.09 -8.22
C ALA A 158 -30.67 0.73 -8.12
N LEU A 159 -30.14 0.89 -6.89
CA LEU A 159 -28.86 1.55 -6.66
C LEU A 159 -27.70 0.82 -7.34
N LEU A 160 -27.66 -0.52 -7.25
CA LEU A 160 -26.63 -1.33 -7.90
C LEU A 160 -26.57 -1.09 -9.41
N LYS A 161 -27.71 -0.93 -10.09
CA LYS A 161 -27.76 -0.59 -11.53
C LYS A 161 -27.21 0.79 -11.88
N LYS A 162 -27.13 1.69 -10.90
CA LYS A 162 -26.63 3.06 -11.04
C LYS A 162 -25.31 3.28 -10.30
N TRP A 163 -24.66 2.20 -9.87
CA TRP A 163 -23.50 2.29 -9.00
C TRP A 163 -22.32 3.03 -9.63
N ASP A 164 -22.16 2.94 -10.95
CA ASP A 164 -21.09 3.67 -11.66
C ASP A 164 -21.14 5.19 -11.39
N GLY A 165 -22.34 5.75 -11.17
CA GLY A 165 -22.50 7.15 -10.81
C GLY A 165 -22.09 7.50 -9.38
N VAL A 166 -22.05 6.53 -8.47
CA VAL A 166 -21.69 6.75 -7.05
C VAL A 166 -20.25 7.25 -6.92
N SER A 167 -19.36 6.69 -7.73
CA SER A 167 -17.93 7.00 -7.75
C SER A 167 -17.53 7.77 -9.02
N ASP A 168 -18.45 8.52 -9.62
CA ASP A 168 -18.17 9.39 -10.78
C ASP A 168 -17.53 10.71 -10.32
N PHE A 169 -16.22 10.80 -10.49
CA PHE A 169 -15.40 11.98 -10.22
C PHE A 169 -15.11 12.81 -11.48
N SER A 170 -15.92 12.72 -12.55
CA SER A 170 -15.76 13.58 -13.73
C SER A 170 -16.11 15.05 -13.46
N GLU A 171 -17.01 15.30 -12.51
CA GLU A 171 -17.42 16.64 -12.04
C GLU A 171 -17.38 16.66 -10.50
N PRO A 172 -16.19 16.58 -9.87
CA PRO A 172 -16.09 16.44 -8.43
C PRO A 172 -16.32 17.77 -7.71
N GLU A 173 -16.82 17.70 -6.48
CA GLU A 173 -16.88 18.82 -5.55
C GLU A 173 -15.72 18.76 -4.55
N TYR A 174 -15.31 19.92 -4.03
CA TYR A 174 -14.29 20.05 -2.99
C TYR A 174 -14.89 20.66 -1.71
N PRO A 175 -15.72 19.90 -0.99
CA PRO A 175 -16.57 20.43 0.06
C PRO A 175 -15.83 20.78 1.36
N THR A 176 -16.36 21.78 2.06
CA THR A 176 -16.05 22.08 3.47
C THR A 176 -17.28 21.88 4.38
N GLY A 177 -18.30 21.20 3.87
CA GLY A 177 -19.61 21.02 4.49
C GLY A 177 -20.49 20.01 3.77
N VAL A 178 -21.73 19.87 4.27
CA VAL A 178 -22.73 18.93 3.74
C VAL A 178 -23.10 19.24 2.28
N ALA A 179 -23.49 18.21 1.53
CA ALA A 179 -24.15 18.39 0.23
C ALA A 179 -25.49 19.12 0.38
N ASP A 180 -25.99 19.71 -0.71
CA ASP A 180 -27.34 20.30 -0.76
C ASP A 180 -28.41 19.21 -0.83
N PHE A 181 -28.65 18.55 0.30
CA PHE A 181 -29.62 17.46 0.41
C PHE A 181 -31.06 17.89 0.11
N MET A 182 -31.38 19.19 0.21
CA MET A 182 -32.70 19.70 -0.14
C MET A 182 -32.85 19.82 -1.66
N GLY A 183 -31.88 20.45 -2.32
CA GLY A 183 -31.84 20.50 -3.79
C GLY A 183 -31.79 19.11 -4.42
N LEU A 184 -31.01 18.20 -3.83
CA LEU A 184 -30.97 16.79 -4.25
C LEU A 184 -32.31 16.09 -4.09
N LEU A 185 -33.02 16.32 -2.98
CA LEU A 185 -34.35 15.74 -2.77
C LEU A 185 -35.37 16.25 -3.78
N GLU A 186 -35.36 17.56 -4.05
CA GLU A 186 -36.25 18.18 -5.04
C GLU A 186 -36.00 17.59 -6.45
N GLN A 187 -34.74 17.41 -6.82
CA GLN A 187 -34.36 16.78 -8.09
C GLN A 187 -34.76 15.29 -8.13
N ALA A 188 -34.51 14.54 -7.05
CA ALA A 188 -34.88 13.14 -6.93
C ALA A 188 -36.40 12.93 -7.08
N GLN A 189 -37.22 13.81 -6.52
CA GLN A 189 -38.68 13.74 -6.63
C GLN A 189 -39.20 13.97 -8.07
N LYS A 190 -38.42 14.62 -8.93
CA LYS A 190 -38.75 14.87 -10.34
C LYS A 190 -38.35 13.72 -11.27
N LEU A 191 -37.48 12.81 -10.83
CA LEU A 191 -37.06 11.65 -11.62
C LEU A 191 -38.24 10.68 -11.85
N PRO A 192 -38.26 9.86 -12.92
CA PRO A 192 -39.22 8.77 -13.04
C PRO A 192 -38.96 7.68 -11.96
N PRO A 193 -39.93 6.79 -11.67
CA PRO A 193 -39.72 5.66 -10.78
C PRO A 193 -38.49 4.83 -11.18
N ASN A 194 -37.74 4.35 -10.18
CA ASN A 194 -36.52 3.59 -10.45
C ASN A 194 -36.86 2.24 -11.12
N PRO A 195 -36.08 1.79 -12.12
CA PRO A 195 -36.38 0.58 -12.85
C PRO A 195 -36.27 -0.66 -11.93
N PRO A 196 -37.17 -1.65 -12.07
CA PRO A 196 -37.07 -2.90 -11.34
C PRO A 196 -35.74 -3.62 -11.66
N ALA A 197 -35.16 -4.28 -10.66
CA ALA A 197 -33.83 -4.86 -10.73
C ALA A 197 -33.77 -6.22 -10.02
N GLU A 198 -32.71 -6.99 -10.31
CA GLU A 198 -32.50 -8.32 -9.74
C GLU A 198 -32.44 -8.26 -8.21
N ASN A 199 -33.11 -9.20 -7.56
CA ASN A 199 -33.42 -9.08 -6.14
C ASN A 199 -32.19 -9.36 -5.27
N ILE A 200 -31.76 -8.38 -4.46
CA ILE A 200 -30.75 -8.59 -3.41
C ILE A 200 -31.43 -9.24 -2.22
N GLN A 201 -30.87 -10.33 -1.68
CA GLN A 201 -31.47 -11.11 -0.59
C GLN A 201 -30.39 -11.49 0.44
N PHE A 202 -30.81 -11.63 1.70
CA PHE A 202 -29.96 -11.96 2.85
C PHE A 202 -30.38 -13.26 3.54
N ASN A 203 -31.06 -14.15 2.82
CA ASN A 203 -31.50 -15.44 3.32
C ASN A 203 -30.33 -16.20 3.96
N GLY A 204 -30.53 -16.64 5.22
CA GLY A 204 -29.52 -17.38 5.98
C GLY A 204 -28.37 -16.52 6.55
N LYS A 205 -28.41 -15.19 6.39
CA LYS A 205 -27.46 -14.25 7.01
C LYS A 205 -28.03 -13.68 8.32
N VAL A 206 -27.15 -13.36 9.26
CA VAL A 206 -27.49 -12.68 10.52
C VAL A 206 -26.93 -11.25 10.52
N ALA A 207 -27.82 -10.28 10.68
CA ALA A 207 -27.50 -8.86 10.74
C ALA A 207 -27.67 -8.30 12.15
N LEU A 208 -26.57 -7.79 12.72
CA LEU A 208 -26.56 -7.06 13.98
C LEU A 208 -26.55 -5.56 13.71
N VAL A 209 -27.50 -4.82 14.29
CA VAL A 209 -27.57 -3.36 14.17
C VAL A 209 -27.56 -2.74 15.56
N THR A 210 -26.59 -1.87 15.84
CA THR A 210 -26.51 -1.13 17.11
C THR A 210 -27.25 0.21 17.01
N GLY A 211 -27.88 0.63 18.11
CA GLY A 211 -28.83 1.75 18.08
C GLY A 211 -30.03 1.45 17.17
N GLY A 212 -30.47 0.19 17.15
CA GLY A 212 -31.51 -0.33 16.28
C GLY A 212 -32.94 -0.04 16.77
N GLY A 213 -33.12 0.59 17.93
CA GLY A 213 -34.43 0.82 18.55
C GLY A 213 -35.25 1.94 17.89
N ALA A 214 -34.60 2.89 17.21
CA ALA A 214 -35.26 4.04 16.61
C ALA A 214 -34.50 4.59 15.39
N GLY A 215 -35.11 5.56 14.69
CA GLY A 215 -34.46 6.34 13.62
C GLY A 215 -33.86 5.48 12.50
N LEU A 216 -32.63 5.81 12.08
CA LEU A 216 -31.89 5.09 11.04
C LEU A 216 -31.70 3.60 11.38
N GLY A 217 -31.30 3.29 12.62
CA GLY A 217 -31.06 1.91 13.04
C GLY A 217 -32.31 1.04 12.93
N ARG A 218 -33.48 1.57 13.35
CA ARG A 218 -34.77 0.89 13.16
C ARG A 218 -35.04 0.58 11.69
N ILE A 219 -34.84 1.55 10.79
CA ILE A 219 -35.05 1.32 9.35
C ILE A 219 -34.08 0.27 8.80
N TYR A 220 -32.81 0.27 9.22
CA TYR A 220 -31.88 -0.78 8.82
C TYR A 220 -32.35 -2.17 9.27
N CYS A 221 -32.79 -2.31 10.53
CA CYS A 221 -33.35 -3.55 11.06
C CYS A 221 -34.56 -4.04 10.23
N LEU A 222 -35.53 -3.16 9.98
CA LEU A 222 -36.74 -3.49 9.21
C LEU A 222 -36.41 -3.87 7.77
N GLN A 223 -35.48 -3.16 7.13
CA GLN A 223 -35.08 -3.48 5.77
C GLN A 223 -34.31 -4.80 5.71
N PHE A 224 -33.33 -5.06 6.59
CA PHE A 224 -32.64 -6.36 6.60
C PHE A 224 -33.62 -7.52 6.79
N ALA A 225 -34.59 -7.39 7.69
CA ALA A 225 -35.65 -8.38 7.88
C ALA A 225 -36.52 -8.57 6.61
N LYS A 226 -36.96 -7.46 5.99
CA LYS A 226 -37.73 -7.48 4.73
C LYS A 226 -37.00 -8.21 3.61
N TYR A 227 -35.67 -8.14 3.58
CA TYR A 227 -34.83 -8.82 2.59
C TYR A 227 -34.27 -10.18 3.08
N GLY A 228 -34.86 -10.77 4.13
CA GLY A 228 -34.64 -12.16 4.51
C GLY A 228 -33.51 -12.42 5.52
N ALA A 229 -32.88 -11.39 6.09
CA ALA A 229 -31.91 -11.57 7.16
C ALA A 229 -32.60 -11.89 8.50
N LYS A 230 -31.93 -12.67 9.35
CA LYS A 230 -32.26 -12.73 10.78
C LYS A 230 -31.62 -11.55 11.48
N VAL A 231 -32.39 -10.81 12.27
CA VAL A 231 -31.93 -9.51 12.81
C VAL A 231 -31.67 -9.59 14.32
N VAL A 232 -30.57 -8.98 14.75
CA VAL A 232 -30.26 -8.73 16.15
C VAL A 232 -30.34 -7.22 16.37
N VAL A 233 -31.36 -6.80 17.10
CA VAL A 233 -31.64 -5.39 17.39
C VAL A 233 -30.97 -5.03 18.72
N ASN A 234 -29.85 -4.33 18.67
CA ASN A 234 -29.22 -3.79 19.87
C ASN A 234 -29.64 -2.33 20.09
N ASP A 235 -30.13 -2.03 21.29
CA ASP A 235 -30.38 -0.66 21.73
C ASP A 235 -30.25 -0.57 23.26
N LEU A 236 -29.73 0.54 23.78
CA LEU A 236 -29.57 0.70 25.23
C LEU A 236 -30.93 0.88 25.93
N MET A 237 -31.89 1.52 25.26
CA MET A 237 -33.15 1.95 25.84
C MET A 237 -34.28 0.98 25.52
N ASP A 238 -34.51 0.71 24.24
CA ASP A 238 -35.60 -0.15 23.77
C ASP A 238 -35.27 -0.83 22.44
N CYS A 239 -35.19 -2.17 22.46
CA CYS A 239 -35.07 -3.00 21.26
C CYS A 239 -36.36 -3.78 20.94
N ASP A 240 -37.26 -3.91 21.91
CA ASP A 240 -38.38 -4.86 21.84
C ASP A 240 -39.48 -4.38 20.90
N THR A 241 -39.67 -3.05 20.81
CA THR A 241 -40.61 -2.45 19.85
C THR A 241 -40.28 -2.87 18.42
N VAL A 242 -39.02 -2.70 18.01
CA VAL A 242 -38.57 -3.03 16.63
C VAL A 242 -38.54 -4.54 16.40
N VAL A 243 -38.18 -5.35 17.41
CA VAL A 243 -38.32 -6.81 17.33
C VAL A 243 -39.77 -7.21 17.08
N GLY A 244 -40.72 -6.59 17.76
CA GLY A 244 -42.15 -6.81 17.56
C GLY A 244 -42.62 -6.43 16.16
N GLU A 245 -42.15 -5.31 15.62
CA GLU A 245 -42.43 -4.90 14.24
C GLU A 245 -41.90 -5.90 13.21
N ILE A 246 -40.67 -6.37 13.38
CA ILE A 246 -40.06 -7.38 12.50
C ILE A 246 -40.87 -8.68 12.51
N LYS A 247 -41.27 -9.16 13.70
CA LYS A 247 -42.09 -10.36 13.83
C LYS A 247 -43.46 -10.19 13.18
N LYS A 248 -44.09 -9.01 13.31
CA LYS A 248 -45.38 -8.71 12.67
C LYS A 248 -45.31 -8.73 11.13
N MET A 249 -44.17 -8.38 10.54
CA MET A 249 -43.95 -8.51 9.09
C MET A 249 -43.43 -9.89 8.66
N GLY A 250 -43.41 -10.88 9.57
CA GLY A 250 -43.01 -12.26 9.28
C GLY A 250 -41.49 -12.51 9.29
N GLY A 251 -40.68 -11.57 9.77
CA GLY A 251 -39.24 -11.73 9.91
C GLY A 251 -38.81 -12.33 11.26
N GLU A 252 -37.55 -12.73 11.36
CA GLU A 252 -36.94 -13.25 12.59
C GLU A 252 -36.07 -12.16 13.26
N ALA A 253 -36.33 -11.87 14.53
CA ALA A 253 -35.51 -10.94 15.31
C ALA A 253 -35.40 -11.29 16.80
N VAL A 254 -34.24 -10.96 17.38
CA VAL A 254 -33.99 -10.94 18.83
C VAL A 254 -33.48 -9.57 19.27
N GLY A 255 -33.82 -9.17 20.49
CA GLY A 255 -33.43 -7.89 21.08
C GLY A 255 -32.26 -8.05 22.04
N VAL A 256 -31.39 -7.04 22.10
CA VAL A 256 -30.26 -6.98 23.04
C VAL A 256 -30.20 -5.60 23.69
N LYS A 257 -30.73 -5.52 24.91
CA LYS A 257 -30.73 -4.29 25.70
C LYS A 257 -29.41 -4.09 26.43
N ALA A 258 -28.42 -3.56 25.73
CA ALA A 258 -27.06 -3.35 26.24
C ALA A 258 -26.39 -2.14 25.58
N SER A 259 -25.36 -1.57 26.24
CA SER A 259 -24.51 -0.56 25.59
C SER A 259 -23.71 -1.19 24.45
N ALA A 260 -23.48 -0.44 23.37
CA ALA A 260 -22.56 -0.87 22.31
C ALA A 260 -21.11 -1.01 22.81
N GLU A 261 -20.78 -0.41 23.96
CA GLU A 261 -19.48 -0.61 24.62
C GLU A 261 -19.29 -2.05 25.12
N ASP A 262 -20.40 -2.74 25.42
CA ASP A 262 -20.43 -4.13 25.87
C ASP A 262 -20.45 -5.11 24.68
N GLY A 263 -19.57 -4.88 23.71
CA GLY A 263 -19.55 -5.59 22.43
C GLY A 263 -19.58 -7.13 22.55
N ASP A 264 -18.96 -7.70 23.58
CA ASP A 264 -18.98 -9.14 23.85
C ASP A 264 -20.41 -9.64 24.15
N ALA A 265 -21.17 -8.92 24.97
CA ALA A 265 -22.57 -9.26 25.28
C ALA A 265 -23.47 -9.07 24.04
N VAL A 266 -23.24 -7.98 23.29
CA VAL A 266 -23.98 -7.68 22.07
C VAL A 266 -23.81 -8.77 21.02
N VAL A 267 -22.57 -9.19 20.75
CA VAL A 267 -22.27 -10.24 19.75
C VAL A 267 -22.69 -11.62 20.27
N LYS A 268 -22.52 -11.91 21.57
CA LYS A 268 -22.95 -13.18 22.16
C LYS A 268 -24.43 -13.46 21.90
N ALA A 269 -25.29 -12.45 21.97
CA ALA A 269 -26.71 -12.63 21.68
C ALA A 269 -26.99 -13.07 20.24
N ALA A 270 -26.21 -12.61 19.25
CA ALA A 270 -26.31 -13.09 17.88
C ALA A 270 -25.92 -14.57 17.77
N ILE A 271 -24.84 -14.96 18.45
CA ILE A 271 -24.33 -16.32 18.46
C ILE A 271 -25.29 -17.26 19.20
N ASP A 272 -25.81 -16.87 20.35
CA ASP A 272 -26.76 -17.69 21.13
C ASP A 272 -28.07 -17.91 20.36
N ALA A 273 -28.58 -16.88 19.68
CA ALA A 273 -29.86 -16.96 18.97
C ALA A 273 -29.75 -17.70 17.62
N TYR A 274 -28.67 -17.49 16.87
CA TYR A 274 -28.59 -17.89 15.48
C TYR A 274 -27.31 -18.65 15.10
N GLY A 275 -26.36 -18.81 16.02
CA GLY A 275 -25.11 -19.57 15.81
C GLY A 275 -24.08 -18.89 14.90
N ARG A 276 -24.36 -17.70 14.37
CA ARG A 276 -23.50 -16.98 13.43
C ARG A 276 -23.74 -15.47 13.47
N ILE A 277 -22.82 -14.72 12.87
CA ILE A 277 -22.93 -13.29 12.62
C ILE A 277 -22.23 -12.97 11.30
N ASP A 278 -22.93 -12.26 10.41
CA ASP A 278 -22.52 -12.02 9.02
C ASP A 278 -22.38 -10.53 8.71
N ILE A 279 -23.30 -9.73 9.27
CA ILE A 279 -23.43 -8.31 9.00
C ILE A 279 -23.43 -7.54 10.32
N ILE A 280 -22.67 -6.44 10.38
CA ILE A 280 -22.69 -5.50 11.50
C ILE A 280 -22.93 -4.10 10.94
N VAL A 281 -23.92 -3.40 11.48
CA VAL A 281 -24.10 -1.96 11.27
C VAL A 281 -23.87 -1.24 12.59
N ASN A 282 -22.70 -0.63 12.73
CA ASN A 282 -22.34 0.16 13.92
C ASN A 282 -22.95 1.56 13.79
N ASN A 283 -24.18 1.70 14.28
CA ASN A 283 -24.99 2.91 14.16
C ASN A 283 -25.29 3.60 15.52
N ALA A 284 -25.07 2.93 16.66
CA ALA A 284 -25.29 3.51 17.98
C ALA A 284 -24.59 4.88 18.15
N GLY A 285 -25.28 5.79 18.86
CA GLY A 285 -24.79 7.15 18.97
C GLY A 285 -25.56 8.07 19.93
N ILE A 286 -24.89 9.13 20.37
CA ILE A 286 -25.43 10.19 21.23
C ILE A 286 -24.89 11.56 20.80
N LEU A 287 -25.61 12.63 21.13
CA LEU A 287 -25.10 14.01 20.99
C LEU A 287 -24.85 14.64 22.36
N ARG A 288 -23.75 15.39 22.47
CA ARG A 288 -23.38 16.23 23.62
C ARG A 288 -22.79 17.54 23.09
N ASP A 289 -23.58 18.21 22.26
CA ASP A 289 -23.14 19.38 21.51
C ASP A 289 -22.90 20.57 22.45
N LYS A 290 -21.73 21.18 22.29
CA LYS A 290 -21.31 22.34 23.07
C LYS A 290 -20.16 23.03 22.36
N ALA A 291 -20.20 24.36 22.27
CA ALA A 291 -19.02 25.13 21.84
C ALA A 291 -17.78 24.68 22.64
N PHE A 292 -16.64 24.53 21.97
CA PHE A 292 -15.43 23.92 22.52
C PHE A 292 -15.00 24.54 23.86
N THR A 293 -15.15 25.87 23.97
CA THR A 293 -14.85 26.61 25.21
C THR A 293 -15.68 26.21 26.43
N ASN A 294 -16.88 25.66 26.21
CA ASN A 294 -17.84 25.31 27.26
C ASN A 294 -18.05 23.79 27.35
N MET A 295 -17.42 23.02 26.47
CA MET A 295 -17.56 21.56 26.42
C MET A 295 -16.89 20.94 27.62
N GLU A 296 -17.58 20.14 28.42
CA GLU A 296 -17.04 19.45 29.59
C GLU A 296 -16.28 18.17 29.20
N ASP A 297 -15.33 17.75 30.03
CA ASP A 297 -14.53 16.55 29.77
C ASP A 297 -15.40 15.30 29.67
N LYS A 298 -16.43 15.22 30.52
CA LYS A 298 -17.42 14.14 30.50
C LYS A 298 -18.19 14.11 29.18
N GLN A 299 -18.56 15.27 28.63
CA GLN A 299 -19.24 15.36 27.34
C GLN A 299 -18.34 14.91 26.19
N PHE A 300 -17.04 15.20 26.26
CA PHE A 300 -16.08 14.74 25.25
C PHE A 300 -15.88 13.22 25.33
N GLN A 301 -15.65 12.70 26.53
CA GLN A 301 -15.39 11.28 26.77
C GLN A 301 -16.61 10.40 26.42
N GLN A 302 -17.81 10.76 26.88
CA GLN A 302 -19.03 9.98 26.61
C GLN A 302 -19.30 9.79 25.11
N VAL A 303 -19.04 10.82 24.30
CA VAL A 303 -19.23 10.74 22.84
C VAL A 303 -18.19 9.81 22.22
N LEU A 304 -16.92 9.87 22.63
CA LEU A 304 -15.90 8.93 22.16
C LEU A 304 -16.20 7.48 22.57
N ASP A 305 -16.67 7.28 23.80
CA ASP A 305 -16.99 5.95 24.35
C ASP A 305 -18.11 5.29 23.55
N VAL A 306 -19.24 5.96 23.37
CA VAL A 306 -20.38 5.39 22.63
C VAL A 306 -20.05 5.19 21.14
N HIS A 307 -19.49 6.21 20.49
CA HIS A 307 -19.32 6.16 19.04
C HIS A 307 -18.09 5.36 18.63
N LEU A 308 -16.91 5.77 19.09
CA LEU A 308 -15.65 5.25 18.59
C LEU A 308 -15.27 3.96 19.31
N ARG A 309 -15.31 3.95 20.64
CA ARG A 309 -14.99 2.76 21.43
C ARG A 309 -16.06 1.68 21.29
N GLY A 310 -17.34 2.03 21.26
CA GLY A 310 -18.44 1.10 20.99
C GLY A 310 -18.32 0.40 19.63
N THR A 311 -18.06 1.16 18.55
CA THR A 311 -17.81 0.60 17.21
C THR A 311 -16.65 -0.40 17.23
N TYR A 312 -15.56 -0.06 17.91
CA TYR A 312 -14.42 -0.97 18.10
C TYR A 312 -14.82 -2.23 18.88
N LYS A 313 -15.51 -2.10 20.01
CA LYS A 313 -15.87 -3.22 20.89
C LYS A 313 -16.75 -4.25 20.19
N VAL A 314 -17.78 -3.80 19.48
CA VAL A 314 -18.67 -4.68 18.71
C VAL A 314 -17.92 -5.36 17.57
N SER A 315 -17.16 -4.59 16.79
CA SER A 315 -16.38 -5.13 15.67
C SER A 315 -15.34 -6.16 16.15
N LYS A 316 -14.64 -5.87 17.25
CA LYS A 316 -13.67 -6.79 17.87
C LYS A 316 -14.32 -8.09 18.33
N ALA A 317 -15.47 -8.04 18.99
CA ALA A 317 -16.17 -9.23 19.47
C ALA A 317 -16.64 -10.12 18.32
N ALA A 318 -17.09 -9.53 17.20
CA ALA A 318 -17.53 -10.30 16.04
C ALA A 318 -16.39 -10.81 15.15
N TRP A 319 -15.23 -10.16 15.17
CA TRP A 319 -14.11 -10.42 14.26
C TRP A 319 -13.69 -11.90 14.18
N PRO A 320 -13.51 -12.65 15.30
CA PRO A 320 -13.13 -14.05 15.24
C PRO A 320 -14.16 -14.93 14.51
N HIS A 321 -15.45 -14.60 14.65
CA HIS A 321 -16.52 -15.33 13.98
C HIS A 321 -16.50 -15.09 12.47
N MET A 322 -16.30 -13.85 12.03
CA MET A 322 -16.21 -13.49 10.61
C MET A 322 -14.96 -14.09 9.96
N LEU A 323 -13.81 -14.07 10.65
CA LEU A 323 -12.57 -14.71 10.18
C LEU A 323 -12.76 -16.22 9.97
N LYS A 324 -13.37 -16.91 10.93
CA LYS A 324 -13.65 -18.34 10.82
C LYS A 324 -14.60 -18.65 9.66
N GLN A 325 -15.59 -17.80 9.43
CA GLN A 325 -16.56 -17.94 8.34
C GLN A 325 -15.99 -17.56 6.96
N LYS A 326 -14.86 -16.84 6.91
CA LYS A 326 -14.35 -16.17 5.68
C LYS A 326 -15.45 -15.34 4.99
N TYR A 327 -16.24 -14.67 5.81
CA TYR A 327 -17.32 -13.79 5.38
C TYR A 327 -17.60 -12.76 6.45
N GLY A 328 -17.72 -11.50 6.05
CA GLY A 328 -18.19 -10.44 6.92
C GLY A 328 -18.52 -9.18 6.14
N ARG A 329 -19.51 -8.44 6.61
CA ARG A 329 -19.89 -7.14 6.07
C ARG A 329 -20.11 -6.16 7.21
N ILE A 330 -19.31 -5.12 7.27
CA ILE A 330 -19.36 -4.12 8.33
C ILE A 330 -19.61 -2.76 7.70
N VAL A 331 -20.67 -2.09 8.15
CA VAL A 331 -20.94 -0.69 7.83
C VAL A 331 -20.84 0.12 9.11
N ASN A 332 -19.93 1.09 9.10
CA ASN A 332 -19.72 1.98 10.24
C ASN A 332 -20.27 3.38 9.92
N THR A 333 -20.99 3.97 10.87
CA THR A 333 -21.60 5.29 10.68
C THR A 333 -20.65 6.40 11.12
N THR A 334 -20.03 7.10 10.17
CA THR A 334 -19.36 8.40 10.40
C THR A 334 -20.38 9.55 10.34
N SER A 335 -19.96 10.77 10.00
CA SER A 335 -20.82 11.92 9.75
C SER A 335 -20.04 12.97 8.95
N THR A 336 -20.74 13.80 8.18
CA THR A 336 -20.18 15.03 7.58
C THR A 336 -19.59 15.99 8.61
N SER A 337 -20.05 15.97 9.86
CA SER A 337 -19.40 16.70 10.96
C SER A 337 -18.04 16.11 11.34
N GLY A 338 -17.84 14.80 11.15
CA GLY A 338 -16.54 14.16 11.27
C GLY A 338 -15.62 14.41 10.08
N ILE A 339 -16.20 14.45 8.86
CA ILE A 339 -15.44 14.65 7.62
C ILE A 339 -14.99 16.11 7.49
N TYR A 340 -15.86 17.09 7.77
CA TYR A 340 -15.62 18.51 7.48
C TYR A 340 -15.50 19.40 8.72
N GLY A 341 -15.64 18.82 9.93
CA GLY A 341 -15.81 19.57 11.16
C GLY A 341 -17.14 20.34 11.26
N ASN A 342 -17.63 20.59 12.47
CA ASN A 342 -18.83 21.40 12.68
C ASN A 342 -18.77 22.16 14.01
N PHE A 343 -19.13 23.45 14.00
CA PHE A 343 -19.07 24.30 15.20
C PHE A 343 -19.87 23.68 16.35
N GLY A 344 -19.26 23.58 17.54
CA GLY A 344 -19.92 23.03 18.73
C GLY A 344 -19.94 21.51 18.80
N GLN A 345 -19.26 20.81 17.89
CA GLN A 345 -19.25 19.35 17.82
C GLN A 345 -17.84 18.76 17.83
N ALA A 346 -16.89 19.39 18.54
CA ALA A 346 -15.49 18.94 18.56
C ALA A 346 -15.33 17.48 19.03
N ASN A 347 -16.13 17.04 20.00
CA ASN A 347 -16.21 15.66 20.47
C ASN A 347 -16.77 14.70 19.41
N TYR A 348 -17.90 15.05 18.82
CA TYR A 348 -18.59 14.24 17.82
C TYR A 348 -17.78 14.13 16.54
N ALA A 349 -17.21 15.23 16.06
CA ALA A 349 -16.32 15.27 14.91
C ALA A 349 -15.07 14.39 15.13
N ALA A 350 -14.43 14.49 16.29
CA ALA A 350 -13.29 13.64 16.65
C ALA A 350 -13.67 12.14 16.62
N ALA A 351 -14.81 11.79 17.21
CA ALA A 351 -15.28 10.40 17.27
C ALA A 351 -15.62 9.86 15.87
N LYS A 352 -16.41 10.60 15.09
CA LYS A 352 -16.86 10.17 13.76
C LYS A 352 -15.73 10.11 12.75
N CYS A 353 -14.78 11.06 12.77
CA CYS A 353 -13.59 10.98 11.93
C CYS A 353 -12.68 9.80 12.37
N GLY A 354 -12.59 9.53 13.67
CA GLY A 354 -11.88 8.35 14.18
C GLY A 354 -12.47 7.02 13.71
N ILE A 355 -13.80 6.93 13.57
CA ILE A 355 -14.47 5.75 13.01
C ILE A 355 -13.99 5.50 11.58
N LEU A 356 -13.82 6.53 10.76
CA LEU A 356 -13.32 6.37 9.38
C LEU A 356 -11.89 5.81 9.38
N GLY A 357 -11.02 6.27 10.28
CA GLY A 357 -9.66 5.77 10.40
C GLY A 357 -9.62 4.31 10.86
N PHE A 358 -10.48 3.96 11.82
CA PHE A 358 -10.72 2.59 12.26
C PHE A 358 -11.17 1.69 11.10
N SER A 359 -12.20 2.12 10.36
CA SER A 359 -12.78 1.38 9.24
C SER A 359 -11.75 1.11 8.14
N ARG A 360 -10.95 2.11 7.75
CA ARG A 360 -9.92 1.96 6.71
C ARG A 360 -8.85 0.94 7.10
N ALA A 361 -8.41 0.94 8.36
CA ALA A 361 -7.48 -0.08 8.85
C ALA A 361 -8.12 -1.47 8.85
N LEU A 362 -9.35 -1.59 9.36
CA LEU A 362 -10.05 -2.87 9.47
C LEU A 362 -10.39 -3.47 8.09
N ALA A 363 -10.72 -2.62 7.11
CA ALA A 363 -10.93 -3.01 5.71
C ALA A 363 -9.71 -3.73 5.13
N ARG A 364 -8.50 -3.26 5.44
CA ARG A 364 -7.24 -3.87 4.99
C ARG A 364 -7.00 -5.23 5.66
N GLU A 365 -7.26 -5.33 6.96
CA GLU A 365 -7.12 -6.59 7.70
C GLU A 365 -8.11 -7.65 7.22
N GLY A 366 -9.33 -7.24 6.87
CA GLY A 366 -10.43 -8.10 6.47
C GLY A 366 -10.44 -8.55 5.01
N ALA A 367 -9.85 -7.78 4.09
CA ALA A 367 -9.98 -7.98 2.65
C ALA A 367 -9.65 -9.42 2.20
N LYS A 368 -8.52 -9.97 2.67
CA LYS A 368 -8.09 -11.35 2.31
C LYS A 368 -9.00 -12.46 2.85
N TYR A 369 -9.93 -12.13 3.74
CA TYR A 369 -10.89 -13.06 4.34
C TYR A 369 -12.32 -12.81 3.87
N ASN A 370 -12.54 -12.02 2.81
CA ASN A 370 -13.86 -11.60 2.34
C ASN A 370 -14.69 -10.91 3.45
N ILE A 371 -14.00 -10.11 4.27
CA ILE A 371 -14.61 -9.22 5.25
C ILE A 371 -14.50 -7.80 4.70
N CYS A 372 -15.62 -7.22 4.28
CA CYS A 372 -15.69 -5.86 3.77
C CYS A 372 -16.11 -4.90 4.88
N VAL A 373 -15.44 -3.76 4.97
CA VAL A 373 -15.70 -2.70 5.95
C VAL A 373 -15.82 -1.37 5.20
N ASN A 374 -17.02 -0.78 5.17
CA ASN A 374 -17.27 0.50 4.53
C ASN A 374 -17.82 1.51 5.55
N THR A 375 -17.66 2.79 5.25
CA THR A 375 -18.08 3.88 6.14
C THR A 375 -19.14 4.73 5.44
N ILE A 376 -20.18 5.13 6.18
CA ILE A 376 -21.24 6.00 5.65
C ILE A 376 -21.40 7.26 6.49
N ALA A 377 -21.68 8.38 5.84
CA ALA A 377 -22.07 9.66 6.42
C ALA A 377 -23.53 9.96 6.02
N PRO A 378 -24.51 9.49 6.82
CA PRO A 378 -25.90 9.63 6.47
C PRO A 378 -26.44 11.03 6.78
N ASN A 379 -27.34 11.50 5.92
CA ASN A 379 -28.24 12.63 6.19
C ASN A 379 -29.68 12.12 6.29
N ALA A 380 -30.28 12.28 7.47
CA ALA A 380 -31.67 11.90 7.72
C ALA A 380 -32.28 12.71 8.88
N GLY A 381 -33.59 12.92 8.79
CA GLY A 381 -34.46 13.38 9.85
C GLY A 381 -34.71 12.26 10.87
N THR A 382 -34.26 12.47 12.10
CA THR A 382 -34.43 11.56 13.23
C THR A 382 -34.66 12.37 14.50
N ASN A 383 -34.94 11.70 15.62
CA ASN A 383 -35.01 12.38 16.92
C ASN A 383 -33.71 13.12 17.27
N MET A 384 -32.56 12.65 16.77
CA MET A 384 -31.25 13.27 16.98
C MET A 384 -31.10 14.58 16.20
N THR A 385 -31.64 14.66 14.98
CA THR A 385 -31.53 15.85 14.12
C THR A 385 -32.66 16.85 14.32
N ARG A 386 -33.79 16.42 14.92
CA ARG A 386 -34.93 17.28 15.27
C ARG A 386 -34.56 18.46 16.19
N SER A 387 -33.53 18.35 17.00
CA SER A 387 -33.06 19.46 17.85
C SER A 387 -32.27 20.53 17.09
N ILE A 388 -31.88 20.26 15.84
CA ILE A 388 -31.02 21.15 15.03
C ILE A 388 -31.58 21.44 13.63
N MET A 389 -32.72 20.88 13.26
CA MET A 389 -33.39 21.07 11.98
C MET A 389 -34.87 21.48 12.19
N PRO A 390 -35.44 22.31 11.31
CA PRO A 390 -36.88 22.54 11.25
C PRO A 390 -37.65 21.23 11.03
N GLU A 391 -38.84 21.09 11.62
CA GLU A 391 -39.63 19.85 11.56
C GLU A 391 -39.95 19.43 10.11
N GLU A 392 -40.19 20.37 9.22
CA GLU A 392 -40.44 20.11 7.79
C GLU A 392 -39.26 19.38 7.13
N MET A 393 -38.02 19.77 7.46
CA MET A 393 -36.81 19.09 6.96
C MET A 393 -36.66 17.70 7.58
N VAL A 394 -36.99 17.56 8.86
CA VAL A 394 -36.98 16.26 9.56
C VAL A 394 -37.94 15.27 8.88
N GLN A 395 -39.12 15.73 8.46
CA GLN A 395 -40.08 14.90 7.75
C GLN A 395 -39.67 14.61 6.30
N ALA A 396 -39.00 15.55 5.65
CA ALA A 396 -38.53 15.41 4.27
C ALA A 396 -37.37 14.40 4.14
N PHE A 397 -36.38 14.46 5.03
CA PHE A 397 -35.19 13.60 4.98
C PHE A 397 -35.45 12.23 5.61
N LYS A 398 -36.29 11.41 4.97
CA LYS A 398 -36.67 10.11 5.51
C LYS A 398 -35.46 9.18 5.66
N PRO A 399 -35.31 8.48 6.80
CA PRO A 399 -34.26 7.48 6.99
C PRO A 399 -34.30 6.35 5.94
N ASP A 400 -35.47 6.09 5.33
CA ASP A 400 -35.66 5.16 4.21
C ASP A 400 -34.76 5.47 3.00
N TYR A 401 -34.36 6.73 2.81
CA TYR A 401 -33.46 7.14 1.72
C TYR A 401 -31.99 6.81 1.98
N VAL A 402 -31.66 6.18 3.12
CA VAL A 402 -30.31 5.74 3.45
C VAL A 402 -30.20 4.22 3.42
N GLY A 403 -31.26 3.51 3.83
CA GLY A 403 -31.29 2.05 3.96
C GLY A 403 -30.79 1.28 2.72
N PRO A 404 -31.22 1.62 1.49
CA PRO A 404 -30.81 0.91 0.27
C PRO A 404 -29.29 0.79 0.08
N ALA A 405 -28.55 1.87 0.36
CA ALA A 405 -27.09 1.87 0.26
C ALA A 405 -26.43 1.01 1.34
N VAL A 406 -26.93 1.07 2.58
CA VAL A 406 -26.44 0.21 3.68
C VAL A 406 -26.63 -1.26 3.35
N LEU A 407 -27.81 -1.64 2.84
CA LEU A 407 -28.09 -3.02 2.44
C LEU A 407 -27.17 -3.45 1.29
N LEU A 408 -27.00 -2.62 0.25
CA LEU A 408 -26.13 -2.96 -0.88
C LEU A 408 -24.68 -3.19 -0.42
N LEU A 409 -24.14 -2.32 0.43
CA LEU A 409 -22.79 -2.45 1.01
C LEU A 409 -22.64 -3.70 1.89
N CYS A 410 -23.75 -4.21 2.45
CA CYS A 410 -23.80 -5.42 3.25
C CYS A 410 -24.07 -6.70 2.46
N SER A 411 -24.23 -6.63 1.13
CA SER A 411 -24.62 -7.76 0.30
C SER A 411 -23.44 -8.56 -0.26
N ASP A 412 -23.73 -9.77 -0.76
CA ASP A 412 -22.81 -10.56 -1.59
C ASP A 412 -22.56 -9.90 -2.96
N LYS A 413 -23.37 -8.89 -3.33
CA LYS A 413 -23.28 -8.10 -4.56
C LYS A 413 -22.66 -6.71 -4.33
N VAL A 414 -21.95 -6.52 -3.20
CA VAL A 414 -21.24 -5.27 -2.91
C VAL A 414 -20.34 -4.89 -4.12
N PRO A 415 -20.50 -3.69 -4.69
CA PRO A 415 -19.75 -3.27 -5.87
C PRO A 415 -18.25 -3.15 -5.62
N GLN A 416 -17.44 -3.26 -6.68
CA GLN A 416 -15.99 -3.08 -6.56
C GLN A 416 -15.57 -1.61 -6.74
N PRO A 417 -14.56 -1.12 -5.99
CA PRO A 417 -13.86 -1.80 -4.91
C PRO A 417 -14.76 -2.03 -3.66
N ALA A 418 -14.79 -3.26 -3.16
CA ALA A 418 -15.80 -3.71 -2.19
C ALA A 418 -15.64 -3.22 -0.75
N THR A 419 -14.51 -2.62 -0.38
CA THR A 419 -14.17 -2.31 1.01
C THR A 419 -13.32 -1.06 1.13
N GLY A 420 -13.31 -0.44 2.31
CA GLY A 420 -12.49 0.73 2.64
C GLY A 420 -13.02 2.06 2.11
N ARG A 421 -14.22 2.08 1.53
CA ARG A 421 -14.82 3.30 0.94
C ARG A 421 -15.61 4.12 1.96
N LEU A 422 -15.81 5.39 1.60
CA LEU A 422 -16.59 6.37 2.36
C LEU A 422 -17.68 6.94 1.45
N PHE A 423 -18.93 6.91 1.92
CA PHE A 423 -20.07 7.41 1.17
C PHE A 423 -20.88 8.43 1.97
N GLU A 424 -21.22 9.56 1.36
CA GLU A 424 -22.29 10.43 1.83
C GLU A 424 -23.63 9.99 1.22
N ILE A 425 -24.68 9.91 2.03
CA ILE A 425 -25.94 9.28 1.64
C ILE A 425 -27.13 10.04 2.20
N GLY A 426 -28.13 10.33 1.36
CA GLY A 426 -29.41 10.90 1.77
C GLY A 426 -30.22 11.37 0.56
N SER A 427 -31.52 11.62 0.75
CA SER A 427 -32.38 12.21 -0.30
C SER A 427 -32.41 11.48 -1.66
N GLY A 428 -32.17 10.17 -1.70
CA GLY A 428 -32.06 9.41 -2.95
C GLY A 428 -30.70 9.52 -3.65
N TRP A 429 -29.75 10.21 -3.02
CA TRP A 429 -28.39 10.41 -3.51
C TRP A 429 -27.38 9.59 -2.72
N VAL A 430 -26.39 9.05 -3.44
CA VAL A 430 -25.22 8.35 -2.88
C VAL A 430 -23.99 8.83 -3.63
N GLY A 431 -23.05 9.45 -2.93
CA GLY A 431 -21.79 9.90 -3.50
C GLY A 431 -20.60 9.41 -2.69
N GLU A 432 -19.56 8.98 -3.39
CA GLU A 432 -18.30 8.60 -2.76
C GLU A 432 -17.48 9.84 -2.39
N THR A 433 -16.79 9.80 -1.24
CA THR A 433 -15.85 10.83 -0.81
C THR A 433 -14.47 10.23 -0.60
N ARG A 434 -13.44 10.84 -1.22
CA ARG A 434 -12.04 10.41 -1.13
C ARG A 434 -11.11 11.58 -0.84
N TRP A 435 -9.82 11.27 -0.71
CA TRP A 435 -8.77 12.28 -0.63
C TRP A 435 -8.35 12.73 -2.04
N GLN A 436 -8.13 14.03 -2.20
CA GLN A 436 -7.28 14.56 -3.25
C GLN A 436 -6.06 15.23 -2.59
N ARG A 437 -4.87 14.99 -3.13
CA ARG A 437 -3.60 15.56 -2.68
C ARG A 437 -3.03 16.45 -3.79
N SER A 438 -2.53 17.63 -3.42
CA SER A 438 -1.93 18.57 -4.36
C SER A 438 -0.65 18.03 -5.00
N GLY A 439 -0.17 18.69 -6.06
CA GLY A 439 1.15 18.40 -6.62
C GLY A 439 2.28 18.63 -5.61
N GLY A 440 2.07 19.57 -4.70
CA GLY A 440 2.99 19.88 -3.61
C GLY A 440 4.32 20.49 -4.08
N ALA A 441 5.20 20.73 -3.12
CA ALA A 441 6.57 21.15 -3.34
C ALA A 441 7.56 20.06 -2.92
N GLN A 442 8.72 20.05 -3.56
CA GLN A 442 9.83 19.15 -3.30
C GLN A 442 11.08 20.00 -3.08
N PHE A 443 11.80 19.69 -2.01
CA PHE A 443 13.04 20.34 -1.60
C PHE A 443 14.16 19.31 -1.67
N PRO A 444 15.38 19.72 -2.08
CA PRO A 444 16.50 18.81 -2.07
C PRO A 444 16.78 18.27 -0.66
N ILE A 445 17.04 16.97 -0.54
CA ILE A 445 17.25 16.29 0.74
C ILE A 445 18.65 16.53 1.34
N ASP A 446 19.52 17.22 0.62
CA ASP A 446 20.89 17.58 1.03
C ASP A 446 21.04 19.05 1.45
N VAL A 447 19.94 19.81 1.51
CA VAL A 447 19.93 21.20 2.01
C VAL A 447 19.25 21.30 3.36
N THR A 448 19.56 22.37 4.10
CA THR A 448 18.77 22.72 5.29
C THR A 448 17.48 23.38 4.84
N LEU A 449 16.33 22.74 5.11
CA LEU A 449 15.03 23.33 4.82
C LEU A 449 14.69 24.39 5.87
N THR A 450 14.39 25.61 5.43
CA THR A 450 13.99 26.71 6.31
C THR A 450 12.50 27.06 6.14
N PRO A 451 11.85 27.67 7.16
CA PRO A 451 10.47 28.13 7.03
C PRO A 451 10.28 29.13 5.88
N GLU A 452 11.26 30.00 5.63
CA GLU A 452 11.23 30.98 4.54
C GLU A 452 11.24 30.30 3.17
N ALA A 453 12.01 29.22 3.02
CA ALA A 453 12.02 28.42 1.79
C ALA A 453 10.65 27.77 1.53
N VAL A 454 10.01 27.23 2.58
CA VAL A 454 8.64 26.70 2.48
C VAL A 454 7.64 27.82 2.14
N LYS A 455 7.73 28.97 2.80
CA LYS A 455 6.86 30.12 2.52
C LYS A 455 7.05 30.67 1.11
N GLY A 456 8.28 30.63 0.57
CA GLY A 456 8.60 31.07 -0.79
C GLY A 456 7.95 30.23 -1.90
N VAL A 457 7.54 28.99 -1.60
CA VAL A 457 6.82 28.11 -2.54
C VAL A 457 5.41 27.76 -2.05
N TRP A 458 4.85 28.56 -1.13
CA TRP A 458 3.60 28.25 -0.45
C TRP A 458 2.44 27.99 -1.41
N GLU A 459 2.25 28.87 -2.41
CA GLU A 459 1.20 28.71 -3.42
C GLU A 459 1.30 27.35 -4.14
N LYS A 460 2.52 26.89 -4.45
CA LYS A 460 2.75 25.58 -5.09
C LYS A 460 2.41 24.40 -4.17
N VAL A 461 2.59 24.54 -2.85
CA VAL A 461 2.17 23.51 -1.89
C VAL A 461 0.65 23.37 -1.86
N LEU A 462 -0.07 24.49 -2.03
CA LEU A 462 -1.53 24.56 -1.99
C LEU A 462 -2.21 24.26 -3.34
N ASP A 463 -1.46 24.23 -4.44
CA ASP A 463 -2.00 24.17 -5.80
C ASP A 463 -2.48 22.75 -6.20
N PHE A 464 -3.79 22.62 -6.40
CA PHE A 464 -4.42 21.38 -6.88
C PHE A 464 -4.60 21.35 -8.40
N ASP A 465 -4.36 22.46 -9.09
CA ASP A 465 -4.72 22.67 -10.50
C ASP A 465 -3.49 22.66 -11.43
N ASP A 466 -2.32 22.35 -10.90
CA ASP A 466 -1.05 22.27 -11.63
C ASP A 466 -0.85 20.98 -12.46
N GLY A 467 -1.90 20.14 -12.54
CA GLY A 467 -1.91 18.86 -13.26
C GLY A 467 -1.19 17.71 -12.54
N ARG A 468 -0.70 17.89 -11.31
CA ARG A 468 0.00 16.85 -10.52
C ARG A 468 -0.80 16.36 -9.30
N ALA A 469 -2.05 16.81 -9.16
CA ALA A 469 -2.94 16.32 -8.11
C ALA A 469 -3.23 14.82 -8.28
N ASP A 470 -3.31 14.10 -7.17
CA ASP A 470 -3.55 12.66 -7.14
C ASP A 470 -4.48 12.26 -5.98
N HIS A 471 -4.83 10.98 -5.90
CA HIS A 471 -5.86 10.46 -4.98
C HIS A 471 -5.31 9.28 -4.16
N PRO A 472 -4.40 9.52 -3.20
CA PRO A 472 -3.80 8.43 -2.43
C PRO A 472 -4.86 7.69 -1.61
N GLU A 473 -4.96 6.37 -1.81
CA GLU A 473 -5.93 5.52 -1.12
C GLU A 473 -5.28 4.60 -0.07
N ASP A 474 -3.94 4.47 -0.08
CA ASP A 474 -3.19 3.62 0.85
C ASP A 474 -1.85 4.22 1.30
N GLY A 475 -1.20 3.54 2.25
CA GLY A 475 0.09 3.99 2.79
C GLY A 475 1.20 4.06 1.75
N THR A 476 1.18 3.17 0.74
CA THR A 476 2.18 3.16 -0.34
C THR A 476 2.01 4.39 -1.22
N ALA A 477 0.78 4.63 -1.72
CA ALA A 477 0.43 5.81 -2.51
C ALA A 477 0.65 7.12 -1.71
N GLY A 478 0.36 7.10 -0.41
CA GLY A 478 0.68 8.20 0.51
C GLY A 478 2.18 8.50 0.56
N THR A 479 3.04 7.49 0.65
CA THR A 479 4.49 7.70 0.70
C THR A 479 5.15 7.97 -0.65
N GLU A 480 4.48 7.72 -1.77
CA GLU A 480 5.09 7.71 -3.11
C GLU A 480 5.87 8.99 -3.45
N LYS A 481 5.24 10.16 -3.33
CA LYS A 481 5.87 11.47 -3.63
C LYS A 481 7.03 11.81 -2.69
N ILE A 482 6.97 11.33 -1.44
CA ILE A 482 8.05 11.47 -0.45
C ILE A 482 9.23 10.58 -0.85
N MET A 483 8.97 9.32 -1.19
CA MET A 483 10.00 8.38 -1.62
C MET A 483 10.64 8.81 -2.95
N ALA A 484 9.87 9.35 -3.89
CA ALA A 484 10.39 9.92 -5.13
C ALA A 484 11.32 11.13 -4.90
N ASN A 485 11.16 11.85 -3.79
CA ASN A 485 12.04 12.98 -3.45
C ASN A 485 13.37 12.56 -2.81
N MET A 486 13.55 11.28 -2.48
CA MET A 486 14.77 10.78 -1.83
C MET A 486 16.01 10.85 -2.73
N GLU A 487 15.83 11.03 -4.04
CA GLU A 487 16.91 11.22 -5.00
C GLU A 487 17.14 12.71 -5.36
N ASN A 488 16.28 13.61 -4.86
CA ASN A 488 16.35 15.05 -5.14
C ASN A 488 17.49 15.68 -4.32
N LYS A 489 18.65 15.90 -4.95
CA LYS A 489 19.80 16.62 -4.38
C LYS A 489 20.04 17.91 -5.16
N ALA A 490 20.55 18.94 -4.49
CA ALA A 490 20.67 20.27 -5.08
C ALA A 490 21.71 20.29 -6.22
N ASN A 491 21.25 20.45 -7.46
CA ASN A 491 22.11 20.69 -8.63
C ASN A 491 22.77 22.07 -8.51
N LYS A 492 24.05 22.13 -8.12
CA LYS A 492 24.86 23.36 -8.22
C LYS A 492 25.07 23.71 -9.71
N LYS A 493 24.29 24.66 -10.23
CA LYS A 493 24.60 25.39 -11.47
C LYS A 493 25.07 26.80 -11.13
N GLY A 494 26.34 27.07 -11.40
CA GLY A 494 26.96 28.39 -11.29
C GLY A 494 28.47 28.24 -11.11
N GLY A 495 29.21 28.36 -12.21
CA GLY A 495 30.61 27.96 -12.30
C GLY A 495 31.57 28.80 -11.45
N GLU A 496 32.44 28.09 -10.74
CA GLU A 496 33.85 28.42 -10.62
C GLU A 496 34.59 27.09 -10.63
N SER A 497 35.62 26.99 -11.46
CA SER A 497 36.57 25.89 -11.44
C SER A 497 37.20 25.80 -10.04
N LYS A 498 36.68 24.91 -9.19
CA LYS A 498 37.36 24.49 -7.94
C LYS A 498 37.75 23.02 -8.06
N GLY A 499 39.01 22.78 -7.69
CA GLY A 499 39.83 21.65 -8.08
C GLY A 499 39.21 20.27 -7.89
N LYS A 500 39.44 19.43 -8.90
CA LYS A 500 39.46 17.98 -8.80
C LYS A 500 40.53 17.57 -7.78
N SER A 501 40.15 17.28 -6.53
CA SER A 501 40.99 16.44 -5.66
C SER A 501 40.25 15.73 -4.52
N ASP A 502 39.13 16.25 -3.99
CA ASP A 502 38.56 15.68 -2.74
C ASP A 502 37.35 14.72 -2.91
N GLU A 503 36.38 14.94 -3.81
CA GLU A 503 35.20 14.04 -3.92
C GLU A 503 35.55 12.62 -4.42
N GLY A 504 36.55 12.48 -5.29
CA GLY A 504 37.03 11.16 -5.71
C GLY A 504 37.63 10.36 -4.55
N SER A 505 38.20 11.04 -3.55
CA SER A 505 38.81 10.41 -2.37
C SER A 505 37.78 9.67 -1.51
N GLU A 506 36.56 10.22 -1.39
CA GLU A 506 35.50 9.64 -0.56
C GLU A 506 34.95 8.33 -1.14
N TYR A 507 34.65 8.29 -2.45
CA TYR A 507 34.22 7.03 -3.10
C TYR A 507 35.32 5.96 -3.05
N LEU A 508 36.59 6.35 -3.23
CA LEU A 508 37.71 5.41 -3.12
C LEU A 508 37.84 4.84 -1.70
N ALA A 509 37.65 5.66 -0.66
CA ALA A 509 37.64 5.22 0.72
C ALA A 509 36.44 4.30 1.04
N ALA A 510 35.24 4.62 0.52
CA ALA A 510 34.05 3.80 0.66
C ALA A 510 34.21 2.44 -0.03
N ILE A 511 34.79 2.41 -1.24
CA ILE A 511 35.11 1.18 -1.98
C ILE A 511 36.08 0.30 -1.17
N GLU A 512 37.14 0.88 -0.60
CA GLU A 512 38.10 0.11 0.20
C GLU A 512 37.51 -0.39 1.52
N THR A 513 36.56 0.35 2.11
CA THR A 513 35.80 -0.07 3.29
C THR A 513 34.86 -1.23 2.95
N ALA A 514 34.07 -1.08 1.88
CA ALA A 514 33.11 -2.09 1.42
C ALA A 514 33.79 -3.40 0.97
N LYS A 515 34.98 -3.34 0.36
CA LYS A 515 35.78 -4.54 0.04
C LYS A 515 36.19 -5.35 1.27
N LYS A 516 36.33 -4.69 2.43
CA LYS A 516 36.69 -5.34 3.71
C LYS A 516 35.47 -5.78 4.53
N ALA A 517 34.28 -5.27 4.19
CA ALA A 517 33.05 -5.59 4.88
C ALA A 517 32.64 -7.05 4.69
N LYS A 518 32.04 -7.64 5.73
CA LYS A 518 31.56 -9.02 5.72
C LYS A 518 30.05 -9.05 5.90
N ALA A 519 29.35 -9.78 5.03
CA ALA A 519 27.92 -10.00 5.18
C ALA A 519 27.65 -10.89 6.41
N GLU A 520 26.58 -10.58 7.13
CA GLU A 520 26.07 -11.43 8.22
C GLU A 520 25.47 -12.75 7.68
N GLY A 521 25.07 -12.75 6.41
CA GLY A 521 24.46 -13.88 5.72
C GLY A 521 22.94 -13.76 5.69
N THR A 522 22.32 -14.15 4.58
CA THR A 522 20.86 -14.14 4.43
C THR A 522 20.36 -15.51 4.04
N ASP A 523 19.38 -15.99 4.80
CA ASP A 523 18.80 -17.32 4.58
C ASP A 523 17.84 -17.32 3.39
N PHE A 524 17.88 -18.41 2.62
CA PHE A 524 16.96 -18.71 1.54
C PHE A 524 16.63 -20.20 1.55
N ALA A 525 15.34 -20.51 1.74
CA ALA A 525 14.83 -21.87 1.68
C ALA A 525 14.23 -22.13 0.30
N TYR A 526 14.48 -23.32 -0.24
CA TYR A 526 13.78 -23.83 -1.41
C TYR A 526 13.48 -25.31 -1.25
N ASP A 527 12.43 -25.74 -1.93
CA ASP A 527 11.98 -27.12 -2.01
C ASP A 527 11.76 -27.53 -3.49
N GLU A 528 11.15 -28.69 -3.71
CA GLU A 528 10.82 -29.19 -5.04
C GLU A 528 9.88 -28.25 -5.82
N ARG A 529 8.96 -27.55 -5.13
CA ARG A 529 8.05 -26.59 -5.77
C ARG A 529 8.84 -25.44 -6.36
N ASP A 530 9.78 -24.88 -5.60
CA ASP A 530 10.61 -23.76 -6.06
C ASP A 530 11.54 -24.18 -7.20
N SER A 531 12.06 -25.40 -7.14
CA SER A 531 12.84 -26.03 -8.21
C SER A 531 12.05 -26.15 -9.52
N ILE A 532 10.83 -26.71 -9.45
CA ILE A 532 9.94 -26.87 -10.61
C ILE A 532 9.50 -25.50 -11.15
N LEU A 533 9.15 -24.55 -10.28
CA LEU A 533 8.76 -23.20 -10.65
C LEU A 533 9.87 -22.48 -11.44
N TYR A 534 11.11 -22.58 -10.98
CA TYR A 534 12.26 -22.04 -11.71
C TYR A 534 12.42 -22.71 -13.08
N ASN A 535 12.39 -24.04 -13.13
CA ASN A 535 12.55 -24.81 -14.37
C ASN A 535 11.48 -24.43 -15.42
N LEU A 536 10.21 -24.30 -15.00
CA LEU A 536 9.12 -23.79 -15.85
C LEU A 536 9.36 -22.33 -16.28
N GLY A 537 9.86 -21.50 -15.36
CA GLY A 537 10.26 -20.11 -15.62
C GLY A 537 11.36 -19.95 -16.66
N ILE A 538 12.16 -20.99 -16.91
CA ILE A 538 13.19 -21.04 -17.97
C ILE A 538 12.81 -22.02 -19.11
N GLY A 539 11.52 -22.27 -19.25
CA GLY A 539 10.91 -22.92 -20.41
C GLY A 539 10.96 -24.44 -20.40
N ALA A 540 11.23 -25.10 -19.28
CA ALA A 540 11.00 -26.55 -19.16
C ALA A 540 9.54 -26.87 -19.52
N LYS A 541 9.34 -27.98 -20.21
CA LYS A 541 8.04 -28.44 -20.70
C LYS A 541 7.54 -29.56 -19.80
N ARG A 542 6.23 -29.85 -19.89
CA ARG A 542 5.61 -31.01 -19.22
C ARG A 542 6.28 -32.35 -19.55
N THR A 543 7.01 -32.42 -20.67
CA THR A 543 7.73 -33.61 -21.13
C THR A 543 9.13 -33.73 -20.53
N ASP A 544 9.66 -32.67 -19.94
CA ASP A 544 10.96 -32.66 -19.26
C ASP A 544 10.82 -33.19 -17.83
N LEU A 545 10.32 -34.43 -17.68
CA LEU A 545 9.99 -35.02 -16.38
C LEU A 545 11.12 -34.91 -15.32
N PRO A 546 12.41 -35.07 -15.66
CA PRO A 546 13.52 -34.82 -14.71
C PRO A 546 13.56 -33.41 -14.10
N LEU A 547 12.87 -32.44 -14.69
CA LEU A 547 12.86 -31.04 -14.27
C LEU A 547 11.52 -30.58 -13.69
N VAL A 548 10.42 -31.26 -14.01
CA VAL A 548 9.06 -30.80 -13.67
C VAL A 548 8.24 -31.79 -12.85
N TYR A 549 8.82 -32.94 -12.49
CA TYR A 549 8.16 -33.96 -11.68
C TYR A 549 9.09 -34.48 -10.60
N GLU A 550 8.76 -34.17 -9.35
CA GLU A 550 9.52 -34.47 -8.15
C GLU A 550 9.69 -35.97 -7.87
N ASN A 551 8.77 -36.82 -8.37
CA ASN A 551 8.89 -38.28 -8.24
C ASN A 551 9.54 -38.95 -9.47
N SER A 552 10.13 -38.17 -10.38
CA SER A 552 10.99 -38.74 -11.43
C SER A 552 12.24 -39.33 -10.78
N ASP A 553 12.64 -40.54 -11.18
CA ASP A 553 13.85 -41.21 -10.67
C ASP A 553 15.15 -40.41 -10.92
N SER A 554 15.09 -39.43 -11.83
CA SER A 554 16.19 -38.53 -12.18
C SER A 554 15.85 -37.05 -11.91
N PHE A 555 14.95 -36.76 -10.99
CA PHE A 555 14.61 -35.37 -10.64
C PHE A 555 15.85 -34.63 -10.13
N HIS A 556 16.15 -33.49 -10.76
CA HIS A 556 17.33 -32.69 -10.40
C HIS A 556 17.10 -31.20 -10.63
N LEU A 557 17.93 -30.41 -9.94
CA LEU A 557 17.95 -28.97 -10.09
C LEU A 557 18.95 -28.56 -11.17
N LEU A 558 18.53 -27.67 -12.08
CA LEU A 558 19.44 -27.12 -13.07
C LEU A 558 20.51 -26.25 -12.40
N PRO A 559 21.80 -26.37 -12.79
CA PRO A 559 22.89 -25.58 -12.22
C PRO A 559 22.61 -24.07 -12.18
N THR A 560 21.93 -23.54 -13.20
CA THR A 560 21.59 -22.11 -13.29
C THR A 560 20.68 -21.60 -12.16
N PHE A 561 20.00 -22.49 -11.43
CA PHE A 561 19.25 -22.12 -10.22
C PHE A 561 20.16 -21.47 -9.16
N GLY A 562 21.47 -21.73 -9.19
CA GLY A 562 22.44 -21.17 -8.22
C GLY A 562 22.49 -19.64 -8.14
N VAL A 563 21.88 -18.92 -9.10
CA VAL A 563 21.70 -17.46 -9.02
C VAL A 563 20.56 -17.05 -8.08
N ILE A 564 19.55 -17.92 -7.90
CA ILE A 564 18.29 -17.62 -7.19
C ILE A 564 18.50 -17.29 -5.71
N PRO A 565 19.26 -18.06 -4.91
CA PRO A 565 19.44 -17.78 -3.47
C PRO A 565 20.11 -16.44 -3.16
N THR A 566 20.63 -15.71 -4.16
CA THR A 566 21.30 -14.44 -3.97
C THR A 566 20.36 -13.22 -4.07
N PHE A 567 19.15 -13.36 -4.64
CA PHE A 567 18.28 -12.22 -4.89
C PHE A 567 17.80 -11.49 -3.63
N ASN A 568 17.56 -12.24 -2.55
CA ASN A 568 17.16 -11.64 -1.27
C ASN A 568 18.36 -11.41 -0.34
N ALA A 569 19.59 -11.66 -0.80
CA ALA A 569 20.77 -11.57 0.05
C ALA A 569 21.17 -10.11 0.30
N VAL A 570 21.35 -9.77 1.57
CA VAL A 570 21.71 -8.42 1.98
C VAL A 570 23.22 -8.25 1.86
N ALA A 571 23.66 -7.32 1.00
CA ALA A 571 25.05 -6.95 0.87
C ALA A 571 25.49 -6.04 2.04
N PRO A 572 26.75 -6.13 2.51
CA PRO A 572 27.25 -5.31 3.62
C PRO A 572 27.73 -3.92 3.15
N PHE A 573 27.22 -3.45 2.00
CA PHE A 573 27.58 -2.18 1.37
C PHE A 573 26.40 -1.71 0.50
N SER A 574 26.28 -0.39 0.29
CA SER A 574 25.31 0.19 -0.63
C SER A 574 25.98 0.59 -1.94
N MET A 575 25.37 0.27 -3.09
CA MET A 575 25.93 0.63 -4.40
C MET A 575 26.01 2.15 -4.62
N SER A 576 25.14 2.93 -3.96
CA SER A 576 25.12 4.39 -4.02
C SER A 576 26.31 5.05 -3.32
N GLU A 577 26.95 4.36 -2.39
CA GLU A 577 28.18 4.80 -1.71
C GLU A 577 29.44 4.49 -2.53
N LEU A 578 29.34 3.56 -3.49
CA LEU A 578 30.48 3.08 -4.28
C LEU A 578 30.71 3.87 -5.56
N VAL A 579 29.66 4.48 -6.10
CA VAL A 579 29.71 5.25 -7.34
C VAL A 579 28.82 6.50 -7.27
N PRO A 580 29.22 7.61 -7.90
CA PRO A 580 28.42 8.83 -7.92
C PRO A 580 27.16 8.64 -8.76
N ASN A 581 26.12 9.44 -8.54
CA ASN A 581 24.90 9.44 -9.39
C ASN A 581 24.26 8.05 -9.59
N PHE A 582 24.39 7.15 -8.61
CA PHE A 582 23.76 5.84 -8.68
C PHE A 582 22.24 5.98 -8.84
N SER A 583 21.68 5.31 -9.85
CA SER A 583 20.24 5.17 -10.04
C SER A 583 19.94 3.72 -10.42
N PRO A 584 19.01 3.04 -9.71
CA PRO A 584 18.57 1.70 -10.08
C PRO A 584 17.98 1.62 -11.49
N MET A 585 17.39 2.71 -12.00
CA MET A 585 16.82 2.79 -13.35
C MET A 585 17.90 2.79 -14.45
N MET A 586 19.12 3.20 -14.10
CA MET A 586 20.26 3.27 -15.00
C MET A 586 21.18 2.05 -14.88
N LEU A 587 20.84 1.11 -14.00
CA LEU A 587 21.54 -0.14 -13.75
C LEU A 587 21.17 -1.17 -14.83
N LEU A 588 22.19 -1.68 -15.50
CA LEU A 588 22.08 -2.79 -16.43
C LEU A 588 22.89 -3.97 -15.91
N HIS A 589 22.26 -5.14 -15.81
CA HIS A 589 22.96 -6.38 -15.49
C HIS A 589 23.78 -6.82 -16.71
N GLY A 590 25.09 -6.65 -16.65
CA GLY A 590 25.98 -6.73 -17.81
C GLY A 590 26.61 -8.09 -18.02
N GLU A 591 27.11 -8.72 -16.95
CA GLU A 591 27.73 -10.06 -16.99
C GLU A 591 27.33 -10.88 -15.78
N GLN A 592 27.28 -12.20 -15.96
CA GLN A 592 27.03 -13.17 -14.89
C GLN A 592 28.07 -14.29 -14.98
N TYR A 593 28.70 -14.59 -13.85
CA TYR A 593 29.43 -15.83 -13.61
C TYR A 593 28.74 -16.63 -12.51
N LEU A 594 28.65 -17.93 -12.68
CA LEU A 594 28.15 -18.88 -11.69
C LEU A 594 29.06 -20.11 -11.67
N GLU A 595 29.42 -20.55 -10.47
CA GLU A 595 30.19 -21.75 -10.19
C GLU A 595 29.44 -22.64 -9.21
N ILE A 596 29.32 -23.92 -9.55
CA ILE A 596 28.75 -24.95 -8.70
C ILE A 596 29.89 -25.58 -7.90
N ARG A 597 29.86 -25.37 -6.58
CA ARG A 597 30.91 -25.78 -5.65
C ARG A 597 30.70 -27.21 -5.13
N SER A 598 29.46 -27.69 -5.14
CA SER A 598 29.10 -29.04 -4.66
C SER A 598 28.08 -29.71 -5.58
N PHE A 599 28.30 -31.00 -5.84
CA PHE A 599 27.36 -31.90 -6.52
C PHE A 599 27.06 -33.14 -5.64
N PRO A 600 25.85 -33.74 -5.75
CA PRO A 600 24.69 -33.22 -6.47
C PRO A 600 24.18 -31.93 -5.83
N ILE A 601 23.54 -31.08 -6.63
CA ILE A 601 22.84 -29.89 -6.11
C ILE A 601 21.58 -30.41 -5.41
N PRO A 602 21.37 -30.09 -4.12
CA PRO A 602 20.16 -30.54 -3.44
C PRO A 602 18.92 -29.93 -4.10
N THR A 603 17.84 -30.70 -4.21
CA THR A 603 16.55 -30.25 -4.74
C THR A 603 15.70 -29.54 -3.68
N GLU A 604 16.12 -29.64 -2.42
CA GLU A 604 15.59 -28.90 -1.27
C GLU A 604 16.74 -28.51 -0.36
N ALA A 605 16.80 -27.25 0.07
CA ALA A 605 17.78 -26.82 1.06
C ALA A 605 17.36 -25.52 1.75
N LEU A 606 17.77 -25.40 3.02
CA LEU A 606 17.91 -24.10 3.66
C LEU A 606 19.36 -23.65 3.45
N THR A 607 19.54 -22.58 2.69
CA THR A 607 20.85 -22.01 2.36
C THR A 607 21.05 -20.66 3.02
N THR A 608 22.31 -20.23 3.17
CA THR A 608 22.68 -18.89 3.61
C THR A 608 23.66 -18.28 2.59
N SER A 609 23.33 -17.11 2.06
CA SER A 609 24.12 -16.39 1.05
C SER A 609 24.92 -15.25 1.68
N TYR A 610 26.19 -15.10 1.30
CA TYR A 610 27.12 -14.09 1.80
C TYR A 610 27.67 -13.23 0.66
N PRO A 611 27.00 -12.11 0.32
CA PRO A 611 27.49 -11.17 -0.69
C PRO A 611 28.72 -10.39 -0.21
N LYS A 612 29.61 -10.05 -1.14
CA LYS A 612 30.79 -9.21 -0.90
C LYS A 612 31.10 -8.35 -2.13
N LEU A 613 31.70 -7.19 -1.90
CA LEU A 613 32.15 -6.33 -2.99
C LEU A 613 33.44 -6.92 -3.56
N VAL A 614 33.45 -7.25 -4.85
CA VAL A 614 34.62 -7.80 -5.54
C VAL A 614 35.43 -6.67 -6.17
N GLU A 615 34.78 -5.80 -6.94
CA GLU A 615 35.46 -4.75 -7.67
C GLU A 615 34.52 -3.59 -8.02
N VAL A 616 35.09 -2.39 -8.13
CA VAL A 616 34.42 -1.21 -8.70
C VAL A 616 35.33 -0.57 -9.74
N VAL A 617 34.82 -0.28 -10.94
CA VAL A 617 35.58 0.28 -12.08
C VAL A 617 34.94 1.58 -12.54
N ASP A 618 35.76 2.61 -12.74
CA ASP A 618 35.36 3.92 -13.26
C ASP A 618 35.57 3.97 -14.79
N LYS A 619 34.48 3.90 -15.55
CA LYS A 619 34.51 4.02 -17.03
C LYS A 619 34.40 5.47 -17.52
N GLY A 620 34.57 6.45 -16.64
CA GLY A 620 34.47 7.88 -16.95
C GLY A 620 33.02 8.36 -16.98
N ASN A 621 32.17 7.77 -17.83
CA ASN A 621 30.74 8.10 -17.92
C ASN A 621 29.82 7.03 -17.30
N ALA A 622 30.38 6.00 -16.68
CA ALA A 622 29.65 4.94 -16.01
C ALA A 622 30.50 4.29 -14.91
N GLY A 623 29.83 3.71 -13.92
CA GLY A 623 30.43 2.88 -12.89
C GLY A 623 30.12 1.41 -13.16
N ILE A 624 31.09 0.53 -12.93
CA ILE A 624 30.86 -0.93 -12.89
C ILE A 624 31.02 -1.38 -11.46
N ILE A 625 30.04 -2.13 -10.94
CA ILE A 625 30.13 -2.77 -9.63
C ILE A 625 30.06 -4.28 -9.85
N VAL A 626 31.01 -5.00 -9.26
CA VAL A 626 31.05 -6.46 -9.27
C VAL A 626 30.77 -6.95 -7.85
N THR A 627 29.67 -7.69 -7.70
CA THR A 627 29.28 -8.31 -6.43
C THR A 627 29.49 -9.81 -6.53
N GLY A 628 30.29 -10.37 -5.62
CA GLY A 628 30.48 -11.79 -5.45
C GLY A 628 29.57 -12.32 -4.36
N SER A 629 28.99 -13.52 -4.49
CA SER A 629 28.17 -14.12 -3.42
C SER A 629 28.45 -15.61 -3.29
N THR A 630 28.71 -16.06 -2.06
CA THR A 630 28.89 -17.49 -1.73
C THR A 630 27.65 -17.98 -1.01
N THR A 631 27.05 -19.07 -1.50
CA THR A 631 25.85 -19.66 -0.90
C THR A 631 26.20 -21.00 -0.28
N VAL A 632 25.89 -21.16 1.00
CA VAL A 632 26.24 -22.32 1.83
C VAL A 632 24.97 -23.07 2.23
N ASP A 633 24.98 -24.39 2.14
CA ASP A 633 23.94 -25.23 2.72
C ASP A 633 24.01 -25.18 4.25
N LYS A 634 22.92 -24.75 4.90
CA LYS A 634 22.93 -24.50 6.35
C LYS A 634 23.07 -25.78 7.17
N LYS A 635 22.64 -26.92 6.63
CA LYS A 635 22.67 -28.23 7.29
C LYS A 635 24.06 -28.87 7.19
N THR A 636 24.62 -28.93 5.99
CA THR A 636 25.90 -29.61 5.70
C THR A 636 27.11 -28.69 5.83
N LYS A 637 26.89 -27.37 5.88
CA LYS A 637 27.92 -26.33 5.88
C LYS A 637 28.80 -26.30 4.62
N ARG A 638 28.40 -27.00 3.55
CA ARG A 638 29.13 -27.01 2.28
C ARG A 638 28.72 -25.80 1.43
N GLU A 639 29.68 -25.20 0.75
CA GLU A 639 29.41 -24.22 -0.30
C GLU A 639 28.72 -24.92 -1.47
N LEU A 640 27.56 -24.43 -1.88
CA LEU A 640 26.82 -24.93 -3.04
C LEU A 640 27.13 -24.10 -4.28
N PHE A 641 27.11 -22.78 -4.16
CA PHE A 641 27.24 -21.86 -5.29
C PHE A 641 28.20 -20.71 -4.98
N TYR A 642 28.93 -20.28 -6.00
CA TYR A 642 29.61 -18.99 -6.02
C TYR A 642 29.17 -18.19 -7.25
N ASN A 643 28.75 -16.95 -7.07
CA ASN A 643 28.26 -16.07 -8.11
C ASN A 643 29.13 -14.82 -8.22
N GLU A 644 29.35 -14.30 -9.43
CA GLU A 644 29.73 -12.89 -9.64
C GLU A 644 28.74 -12.21 -10.59
N SER A 645 28.09 -11.17 -10.08
CA SER A 645 27.21 -10.28 -10.84
C SER A 645 27.96 -9.00 -11.18
N THR A 646 28.00 -8.64 -12.46
CA THR A 646 28.58 -7.37 -12.92
C THR A 646 27.46 -6.46 -13.40
N VAL A 647 27.25 -5.36 -12.68
CA VAL A 647 26.27 -4.34 -13.03
C VAL A 647 26.96 -3.10 -13.59
N PHE A 648 26.39 -2.56 -14.67
CA PHE A 648 26.85 -1.35 -15.33
C PHE A 648 25.86 -0.22 -15.04
N ILE A 649 26.31 0.82 -14.34
CA ILE A 649 25.47 1.93 -13.92
C ILE A 649 25.82 3.14 -14.79
N ARG A 650 24.94 3.45 -15.73
CA ARG A 650 25.11 4.56 -16.68
C ARG A 650 25.10 5.90 -15.94
N GLY A 651 26.00 6.82 -16.29
CA GLY A 651 26.10 8.14 -15.66
C GLY A 651 26.87 8.17 -14.34
N ALA A 652 27.21 7.00 -13.78
CA ALA A 652 27.85 6.86 -12.48
C ALA A 652 29.39 6.74 -12.53
N GLY A 653 30.02 7.47 -13.46
CA GLY A 653 31.48 7.49 -13.62
C GLY A 653 32.13 8.76 -13.07
N GLY A 654 33.45 8.88 -13.23
CA GLY A 654 34.20 10.11 -12.94
C GLY A 654 34.71 10.24 -11.50
N PHE A 655 34.60 9.18 -10.69
CA PHE A 655 35.01 9.16 -9.28
C PHE A 655 36.49 8.82 -9.04
N GLY A 656 37.29 8.64 -10.09
CA GLY A 656 38.74 8.45 -9.97
C GLY A 656 39.18 7.01 -9.63
N GLY A 657 38.26 6.04 -9.74
CA GLY A 657 38.55 4.60 -9.60
C GLY A 657 39.38 4.00 -10.74
N ALA A 658 39.69 2.71 -10.61
CA ALA A 658 40.41 1.95 -11.64
C ALA A 658 39.66 2.03 -12.98
N LYS A 659 40.36 2.32 -14.08
CA LYS A 659 39.74 2.49 -15.42
C LYS A 659 39.43 1.16 -16.13
N LYS A 660 40.07 0.08 -15.67
CA LYS A 660 39.90 -1.28 -16.19
C LYS A 660 39.68 -2.23 -15.01
N GLY A 661 38.80 -3.21 -15.21
CA GLY A 661 38.64 -4.30 -14.25
C GLY A 661 39.85 -5.22 -14.26
N SER A 662 40.08 -5.86 -13.13
CA SER A 662 41.09 -6.89 -12.90
C SER A 662 40.71 -8.20 -13.59
N ASP A 663 41.70 -8.98 -13.98
CA ASP A 663 41.49 -10.36 -14.43
C ASP A 663 41.23 -11.26 -13.20
N ARG A 664 40.02 -11.82 -13.12
CA ARG A 664 39.57 -12.73 -12.07
C ARG A 664 39.43 -14.17 -12.59
N GLY A 665 40.12 -14.49 -13.69
CA GLY A 665 40.14 -15.82 -14.27
C GLY A 665 38.82 -16.16 -14.97
N ALA A 666 38.16 -17.23 -14.52
CA ALA A 666 36.95 -17.74 -15.17
C ALA A 666 35.81 -16.72 -15.23
N ALA A 667 35.66 -15.88 -14.19
CA ALA A 667 34.58 -14.89 -14.09
C ALA A 667 34.71 -13.74 -15.12
N THR A 668 35.92 -13.40 -15.54
CA THR A 668 36.21 -12.32 -16.49
C THR A 668 36.57 -12.81 -17.89
N ARG A 669 36.66 -14.12 -18.09
CA ARG A 669 37.02 -14.73 -19.38
C ARG A 669 35.99 -14.37 -20.46
N VAL A 670 36.45 -13.96 -21.64
CA VAL A 670 35.59 -13.76 -22.81
C VAL A 670 35.85 -14.88 -23.79
N TYR A 671 34.87 -15.77 -23.99
CA TYR A 671 35.01 -16.89 -24.92
C TYR A 671 34.83 -16.39 -26.36
N LYS A 672 35.77 -16.76 -27.23
CA LYS A 672 35.67 -16.46 -28.66
C LYS A 672 34.97 -17.61 -29.37
N MET A 673 33.92 -17.29 -30.11
CA MET A 673 33.15 -18.27 -30.87
C MET A 673 34.04 -18.86 -31.98
N PRO A 674 34.11 -20.20 -32.12
CA PRO A 674 34.87 -20.83 -33.19
C PRO A 674 34.37 -20.42 -34.58
N SER A 675 35.29 -20.20 -35.52
CA SER A 675 34.95 -19.92 -36.93
C SER A 675 34.61 -21.19 -37.70
N ARG A 676 33.71 -22.00 -37.15
CA ARG A 676 33.14 -23.24 -37.73
C ARG A 676 31.66 -23.35 -37.37
N THR A 677 30.92 -24.26 -38.00
CA THR A 677 29.52 -24.51 -37.66
C THR A 677 29.35 -24.95 -36.20
N PRO A 678 28.26 -24.54 -35.50
CA PRO A 678 27.94 -25.02 -34.17
C PRO A 678 27.82 -26.54 -34.13
N ASP A 679 28.25 -27.16 -33.03
CA ASP A 679 28.05 -28.60 -32.78
C ASP A 679 26.59 -28.90 -32.44
N ALA A 680 25.88 -27.94 -31.85
CA ALA A 680 24.45 -28.02 -31.59
C ALA A 680 23.80 -26.63 -31.67
N VAL A 681 22.54 -26.61 -32.09
CA VAL A 681 21.69 -25.42 -32.11
C VAL A 681 20.37 -25.79 -31.46
N VAL A 682 19.98 -25.06 -30.42
CA VAL A 682 18.69 -25.23 -29.73
C VAL A 682 17.85 -23.99 -29.97
N GLU A 683 16.67 -24.18 -30.54
CA GLU A 683 15.68 -23.12 -30.76
C GLU A 683 14.51 -23.30 -29.80
N GLU A 684 14.23 -22.28 -28.99
CA GLU A 684 13.14 -22.32 -28.01
C GLU A 684 12.35 -21.01 -28.00
N ARG A 685 11.04 -21.12 -28.19
CA ARG A 685 10.13 -19.99 -28.08
C ARG A 685 9.71 -19.76 -26.63
N THR A 686 9.90 -18.53 -26.16
CA THR A 686 9.39 -18.07 -24.86
C THR A 686 7.89 -17.81 -24.94
N THR A 687 7.16 -17.92 -23.83
CA THR A 687 5.74 -17.50 -23.79
C THR A 687 5.62 -15.99 -23.54
N GLU A 688 4.44 -15.42 -23.76
CA GLU A 688 4.18 -14.01 -23.41
C GLU A 688 4.24 -13.81 -21.88
N GLU A 689 3.84 -14.81 -21.11
CA GLU A 689 3.87 -14.82 -19.64
C GLU A 689 5.24 -15.17 -19.06
N GLN A 690 6.27 -15.43 -19.88
CA GLN A 690 7.54 -16.00 -19.43
C GLN A 690 8.20 -15.15 -18.33
N ALA A 691 8.17 -13.83 -18.48
CA ALA A 691 8.70 -12.90 -17.46
C ALA A 691 7.86 -12.92 -16.17
N ALA A 692 6.53 -13.04 -16.29
CA ALA A 692 5.61 -13.10 -15.15
C ALA A 692 5.76 -14.40 -14.34
N ILE A 693 6.15 -15.51 -14.98
CA ILE A 693 6.46 -16.77 -14.32
C ILE A 693 7.86 -16.72 -13.70
N TYR A 694 8.89 -16.37 -14.49
CA TYR A 694 10.28 -16.39 -14.02
C TYR A 694 10.50 -15.54 -12.76
N ARG A 695 9.89 -14.34 -12.70
CA ARG A 695 10.01 -13.43 -11.55
C ARG A 695 9.57 -14.04 -10.22
N LEU A 696 8.70 -15.06 -10.24
CA LEU A 696 8.24 -15.73 -9.04
C LEU A 696 9.38 -16.48 -8.33
N SER A 697 10.44 -16.83 -9.06
CA SER A 697 11.63 -17.52 -8.55
C SER A 697 12.54 -16.62 -7.71
N GLY A 698 12.46 -15.30 -7.81
CA GLY A 698 13.25 -14.40 -6.95
C GLY A 698 13.36 -12.96 -7.42
N ASP A 699 13.56 -12.73 -8.72
CA ASP A 699 13.73 -11.37 -9.27
C ASP A 699 12.37 -10.67 -9.43
N ARG A 700 12.05 -9.74 -8.53
CA ARG A 700 10.74 -9.05 -8.52
C ARG A 700 10.73 -7.71 -9.24
N ASN A 701 11.80 -7.34 -9.95
CA ASN A 701 11.95 -6.03 -10.59
C ASN A 701 10.75 -5.68 -11.52
N PRO A 702 10.07 -4.52 -11.33
CA PRO A 702 8.91 -4.13 -12.14
C PRO A 702 9.22 -3.95 -13.64
N LEU A 703 10.48 -3.71 -14.02
CA LEU A 703 10.96 -3.63 -15.42
C LEU A 703 10.51 -4.80 -16.32
N HIS A 704 10.19 -5.94 -15.71
CA HIS A 704 9.84 -7.17 -16.40
C HIS A 704 8.34 -7.47 -16.43
N ILE A 705 7.48 -6.60 -15.88
CA ILE A 705 6.03 -6.83 -15.85
C ILE A 705 5.18 -5.56 -15.98
N ASP A 706 5.66 -4.42 -15.50
CA ASP A 706 4.92 -3.15 -15.51
C ASP A 706 5.32 -2.30 -16.74
N PRO A 707 4.39 -2.03 -17.68
CA PRO A 707 4.67 -1.20 -18.85
C PRO A 707 5.13 0.21 -18.52
N GLU A 708 4.60 0.86 -17.48
CA GLU A 708 4.96 2.24 -17.14
C GLU A 708 6.37 2.29 -16.57
N PHE A 709 6.70 1.35 -15.68
CA PHE A 709 8.07 1.22 -15.17
C PHE A 709 9.08 0.87 -16.27
N SER A 710 8.67 0.04 -17.23
CA SER A 710 9.51 -0.36 -18.36
C SER A 710 9.88 0.81 -19.26
N LYS A 711 8.93 1.71 -19.52
CA LYS A 711 9.14 2.95 -20.28
C LYS A 711 10.18 3.85 -19.62
N VAL A 712 10.13 3.99 -18.29
CA VAL A 712 11.12 4.76 -17.52
C VAL A 712 12.54 4.18 -17.69
N GLY A 713 12.67 2.84 -17.74
CA GLY A 713 13.93 2.16 -18.05
C GLY A 713 14.41 2.28 -19.50
N GLY A 714 13.63 2.90 -20.38
CA GLY A 714 13.92 3.09 -21.80
C GLY A 714 13.43 1.96 -22.71
N PHE A 715 12.50 1.12 -22.25
CA PHE A 715 11.92 0.03 -23.02
C PHE A 715 10.45 0.30 -23.33
N ALA A 716 10.04 0.11 -24.59
CA ALA A 716 8.65 0.35 -25.01
C ALA A 716 7.64 -0.62 -24.35
N THR A 717 8.10 -1.81 -23.99
CA THR A 717 7.31 -2.87 -23.32
C THR A 717 8.19 -3.59 -22.30
N PRO A 718 7.58 -4.31 -21.33
CA PRO A 718 8.34 -5.13 -20.39
C PRO A 718 9.21 -6.17 -21.09
N ILE A 719 10.47 -6.26 -20.67
CA ILE A 719 11.47 -7.12 -21.27
C ILE A 719 11.64 -8.41 -20.45
N LEU A 720 12.16 -9.47 -21.06
CA LEU A 720 12.52 -10.68 -20.34
C LEU A 720 13.80 -10.46 -19.50
N HIS A 721 13.86 -11.06 -18.32
CA HIS A 721 15.05 -11.01 -17.45
C HIS A 721 16.28 -11.59 -18.16
N GLY A 722 17.44 -10.92 -18.01
CA GLY A 722 18.74 -11.46 -18.44
C GLY A 722 18.98 -12.87 -17.93
N LEU A 723 18.74 -13.06 -16.63
CA LEU A 723 18.93 -14.34 -15.96
C LEU A 723 17.91 -15.41 -16.37
N CYS A 724 16.77 -15.02 -16.96
CA CYS A 724 15.82 -15.98 -17.53
C CYS A 724 16.39 -16.61 -18.80
N PHE A 725 16.80 -15.81 -19.79
CA PHE A 725 17.39 -16.37 -21.02
C PHE A 725 18.81 -16.92 -20.83
N PHE A 726 19.52 -16.55 -19.75
CA PHE A 726 20.66 -17.31 -19.21
C PHE A 726 20.28 -18.73 -18.78
N GLY A 727 19.15 -18.88 -18.07
CA GLY A 727 18.61 -20.18 -17.69
C GLY A 727 18.22 -21.04 -18.89
N PHE A 728 17.60 -20.46 -19.92
CA PHE A 728 17.34 -21.16 -21.19
C PHE A 728 18.64 -21.69 -21.82
N ALA A 729 19.67 -20.84 -21.94
CA ALA A 729 20.96 -21.25 -22.49
C ALA A 729 21.65 -22.33 -21.64
N GLY A 730 21.63 -22.20 -20.31
CA GLY A 730 22.18 -23.20 -19.39
C GLY A 730 21.45 -24.54 -19.48
N LYS A 731 20.11 -24.53 -19.59
CA LYS A 731 19.31 -25.73 -19.83
C LYS A 731 19.68 -26.40 -21.15
N ALA A 732 19.83 -25.63 -22.23
CA ALA A 732 20.26 -26.15 -23.52
C ALA A 732 21.64 -26.82 -23.46
N VAL A 733 22.59 -26.23 -22.73
CA VAL A 733 23.91 -26.84 -22.48
C VAL A 733 23.75 -28.16 -21.70
N VAL A 734 22.97 -28.19 -20.62
CA VAL A 734 22.78 -29.38 -19.79
C VAL A 734 22.12 -30.52 -20.58
N GLN A 735 21.05 -30.21 -21.33
CA GLN A 735 20.34 -31.20 -22.13
C GLN A 735 21.18 -31.75 -23.29
N THR A 736 22.10 -30.96 -23.83
CA THR A 736 22.91 -31.36 -25.00
C THR A 736 24.25 -32.01 -24.62
N PHE A 737 24.95 -31.46 -23.62
CA PHE A 737 26.32 -31.82 -23.29
C PHE A 737 26.52 -32.31 -21.85
N GLY A 738 25.50 -32.16 -20.99
CA GLY A 738 25.52 -32.56 -19.58
C GLY A 738 25.84 -31.43 -18.61
N MET A 739 25.91 -31.79 -17.32
CA MET A 739 26.13 -30.84 -16.23
C MET A 739 27.43 -30.05 -16.37
N PHE A 740 27.39 -28.78 -15.99
CA PHE A 740 28.55 -27.90 -15.95
C PHE A 740 28.86 -27.46 -14.52
N LYS A 741 30.16 -27.31 -14.22
CA LYS A 741 30.64 -26.78 -12.94
C LYS A 741 30.70 -25.26 -12.90
N SER A 742 30.77 -24.60 -14.06
CA SER A 742 30.70 -23.14 -14.12
C SER A 742 30.14 -22.66 -15.45
N ILE A 743 29.55 -21.46 -15.45
CA ILE A 743 29.01 -20.80 -16.63
C ILE A 743 29.27 -19.30 -16.53
N LYS A 744 29.67 -18.70 -17.65
CA LYS A 744 29.95 -17.27 -17.75
C LYS A 744 29.24 -16.72 -18.97
N VAL A 745 28.52 -15.60 -18.82
CA VAL A 745 27.83 -14.90 -19.92
C VAL A 745 28.04 -13.40 -19.87
N ARG A 746 27.94 -12.75 -21.03
CA ARG A 746 27.69 -11.31 -21.16
C ARG A 746 26.33 -11.10 -21.81
N PHE A 747 25.50 -10.28 -21.18
CA PHE A 747 24.22 -9.86 -21.74
C PHE A 747 24.49 -8.77 -22.79
N ALA A 748 24.16 -9.09 -24.04
CA ALA A 748 24.49 -8.28 -25.22
C ALA A 748 23.28 -7.58 -25.85
N GLY A 749 22.07 -7.91 -25.39
CA GLY A 749 20.83 -7.41 -25.98
C GLY A 749 19.60 -7.72 -25.14
N VAL A 750 18.46 -7.32 -25.68
CA VAL A 750 17.13 -7.38 -25.04
C VAL A 750 16.31 -8.47 -25.70
N VAL A 751 15.52 -9.20 -24.90
CA VAL A 751 14.57 -10.20 -25.36
C VAL A 751 13.18 -9.78 -24.89
N LEU A 752 12.18 -9.82 -25.76
CA LEU A 752 10.78 -9.64 -25.38
C LEU A 752 10.13 -11.01 -25.13
N PRO A 753 9.26 -11.15 -24.11
CA PRO A 753 8.44 -12.35 -23.95
C PRO A 753 7.67 -12.68 -25.24
N GLY A 754 7.58 -13.96 -25.60
CA GLY A 754 6.99 -14.42 -26.85
C GLY A 754 7.98 -14.63 -28.00
N GLN A 755 9.19 -14.07 -27.92
CA GLN A 755 10.25 -14.23 -28.92
C GLN A 755 10.99 -15.57 -28.81
N THR A 756 11.68 -15.95 -29.88
CA THR A 756 12.39 -17.22 -30.01
C THR A 756 13.88 -17.03 -29.78
N LEU A 757 14.42 -17.77 -28.82
CA LEU A 757 15.85 -17.84 -28.53
C LEU A 757 16.50 -18.94 -29.39
N VAL A 758 17.64 -18.62 -30.01
CA VAL A 758 18.48 -19.59 -30.73
C VAL A 758 19.83 -19.62 -30.06
N THR A 759 20.12 -20.71 -29.35
CA THR A 759 21.39 -20.94 -28.66
C THR A 759 22.29 -21.84 -29.50
N GLU A 760 23.39 -21.28 -29.98
CA GLU A 760 24.41 -21.97 -30.75
C GLU A 760 25.56 -22.37 -29.83
N MET A 761 25.98 -23.63 -29.90
CA MET A 761 26.93 -24.21 -28.96
C MET A 761 28.05 -24.96 -29.70
N TRP A 762 29.28 -24.75 -29.25
CA TRP A 762 30.49 -25.41 -29.74
C TRP A 762 31.23 -26.04 -28.56
N ARG A 763 31.53 -27.33 -28.65
CA ARG A 763 32.32 -28.04 -27.65
C ARG A 763 33.80 -27.95 -28.00
N GLU A 764 34.56 -27.26 -27.15
CA GLU A 764 36.01 -27.11 -27.23
C GLU A 764 36.62 -27.80 -26.00
N GLY A 765 36.85 -29.12 -26.13
CA GLY A 765 37.33 -29.97 -25.04
C GLY A 765 36.30 -30.10 -23.90
N GLY A 766 36.68 -29.67 -22.70
CA GLY A 766 35.84 -29.66 -21.50
C GLY A 766 34.92 -28.44 -21.37
N VAL A 767 34.91 -27.54 -22.36
CA VAL A 767 34.12 -26.30 -22.34
C VAL A 767 33.14 -26.29 -23.50
N VAL A 768 31.91 -25.85 -23.24
CA VAL A 768 30.93 -25.49 -24.27
C VAL A 768 30.94 -23.98 -24.42
N VAL A 769 31.49 -23.47 -25.51
CA VAL A 769 31.38 -22.07 -25.91
C VAL A 769 30.03 -21.86 -26.56
N PHE A 770 29.31 -20.80 -26.22
CA PHE A 770 27.98 -20.56 -26.78
C PHE A 770 27.64 -19.09 -26.96
N GLN A 771 26.61 -18.83 -27.77
CA GLN A 771 25.96 -17.54 -27.91
C GLN A 771 24.47 -17.74 -28.11
N THR A 772 23.67 -16.73 -27.78
CA THR A 772 22.22 -16.78 -27.98
C THR A 772 21.76 -15.54 -28.73
N ARG A 773 20.94 -15.74 -29.76
CA ARG A 773 20.28 -14.67 -30.51
C ARG A 773 18.77 -14.75 -30.40
N VAL A 774 18.11 -13.64 -30.63
CA VAL A 774 16.66 -13.57 -30.86
C VAL A 774 16.40 -13.84 -32.35
N LYS A 775 15.70 -14.93 -32.66
CA LYS A 775 15.46 -15.39 -34.05
C LYS A 775 14.82 -14.31 -34.91
N GLU A 776 13.83 -13.62 -34.35
CA GLU A 776 13.02 -12.62 -35.04
C GLU A 776 13.82 -11.37 -35.42
N THR A 777 14.88 -11.03 -34.66
CA THR A 777 15.67 -9.82 -34.91
C THR A 777 17.08 -10.12 -35.45
N GLY A 778 17.53 -11.36 -35.35
CA GLY A 778 18.91 -11.77 -35.63
C GLY A 778 19.95 -11.24 -34.62
N LYS A 779 19.55 -10.45 -33.63
CA LYS A 779 20.47 -9.80 -32.67
C LYS A 779 20.88 -10.76 -31.55
N LEU A 780 22.13 -10.66 -31.12
CA LEU A 780 22.64 -11.38 -29.95
C LEU A 780 22.04 -10.83 -28.66
N CYS A 781 21.58 -11.72 -27.78
CA CYS A 781 21.21 -11.40 -26.40
C CYS A 781 22.21 -11.97 -25.38
N ILE A 782 22.91 -13.07 -25.71
CA ILE A 782 24.08 -13.56 -24.96
C ILE A 782 25.28 -13.63 -25.90
N ALA A 783 26.42 -13.09 -25.46
CA ALA A 783 27.68 -13.13 -26.19
C ALA A 783 28.85 -13.51 -25.27
N GLY A 784 29.96 -13.95 -25.88
CA GLY A 784 31.23 -14.20 -25.18
C GLY A 784 31.12 -15.25 -24.08
N ALA A 785 30.21 -16.21 -24.23
CA ALA A 785 29.79 -17.11 -23.17
C ALA A 785 30.42 -18.50 -23.27
N GLY A 786 30.56 -19.14 -22.12
CA GLY A 786 31.06 -20.50 -22.04
C GLY A 786 30.69 -21.19 -20.73
N ALA A 787 30.50 -22.50 -20.80
CA ALA A 787 30.20 -23.37 -19.67
C ALA A 787 31.25 -24.49 -19.57
N GLU A 788 31.88 -24.64 -18.42
CA GLU A 788 32.87 -25.70 -18.18
C GLU A 788 32.17 -26.95 -17.64
N LEU A 789 32.24 -28.06 -18.37
CA LEU A 789 31.54 -29.30 -18.04
C LEU A 789 32.13 -29.97 -16.79
N VAL A 790 31.32 -30.75 -16.09
CA VAL A 790 31.81 -31.68 -15.06
C VAL A 790 32.62 -32.78 -15.79
N GLY A 791 33.91 -32.93 -15.45
CA GLY A 791 34.81 -33.89 -16.12
C GLY A 791 34.38 -35.36 -15.96
N GLU A 792 34.95 -36.28 -16.76
CA GLU A 792 34.56 -37.71 -16.79
C GLU A 792 34.65 -38.41 -15.43
N ALA A 793 35.57 -38.01 -14.54
CA ALA A 793 35.67 -38.53 -13.17
C ALA A 793 34.53 -38.07 -12.22
N GLY A 794 33.74 -37.07 -12.62
CA GLY A 794 32.60 -36.55 -11.85
C GLY A 794 31.25 -37.15 -12.21
N ARG A 795 31.15 -37.92 -13.32
CA ARG A 795 29.91 -38.62 -13.70
C ARG A 795 29.47 -39.70 -12.71
N SER A 796 30.38 -40.26 -11.92
CA SER A 796 30.05 -41.31 -10.94
C SER A 796 29.46 -40.79 -9.63
N LYS A 797 29.31 -39.48 -9.47
CA LYS A 797 28.73 -38.82 -8.28
C LYS A 797 27.55 -37.88 -8.63
N LEU A 798 27.12 -37.89 -9.88
CA LEU A 798 25.92 -37.17 -10.35
C LEU A 798 24.69 -38.05 -10.24
#